data_AF-A0A1D2AAR8-F1
#
_entry.id   AF-A0A1D2AAR8-F1
#
_cell.length_a   1.000
_cell.length_b   1.000
_cell.length_c   1.000
_cell.angle_alpha   90.00
_cell.angle_beta   90.00
_cell.angle_gamma   90.00
#
_symmetry.space_group_name_H-M   'P 1'
#
loop_
_entity.id
_entity.type
_entity.pdbx_description
1 polymer ?
#
loop_
_entity_poly.entity_id
_entity_poly.type
_entity_poly.pdbx_seq_one_letter_code
_entity_poly.pdbx_strand_id
1 'polypeptide(L)'
;MAATLSSAPRGDVVGQNQWLKEAIVNIKRNAYGLRKAMDEDNVKDALRYSAAMLGELRTSSLGPQKYYEMYMQVSDQLHFLTEYFADEHRKGRSYADLYELVQHAGNLLPRLYLLCTVGACYIRSRQAPAKLILRDVAELCRGVQHPTRGLFLRAYLVQAYRSLLPATGSPYESPEGGNVEDAADFLLLNFTEMNKLWVRLQHQGGSADQGRRETERRELADLVGKNLTYISQLEGLTFAAYQNRVLPRVLEQVVSCRDELAQQYLMQALILAFPDDFHLGTLGTLLDALPGLQPGVKVATVLSSLLDRLASYAGANPTAVGQMTEQDAFGTLAGVALRVTQRHPDTLVADVAGMYAALLAFAGTVYPERLEHVDMVLGNCHDALRSRGTVPAGKAEREVVALLSTPLNKYDVVTVLGLKQYPAVLSLLRPNMQREVALNIAQSLLRRGARISSAEHAGLLLGLLAPLLHDVDGIELDSSDIEDDSALVARVVHVMVAADSDEQHRVLDVLQAALVRGSPERQRHTLPTVAFVALKTFRDVAEGKAQAKEFPAEAWAKRVHAAVSALAAVPAADAALALFLVAAAVASESARLELVTYDLFEQAFLLYEESVPDSRRQASALAAIVGTLHRCRVLDADARGALVHKAAGYCSKLLRRADQCLAVLAVSHLYYQEERAEEGAEETDASQSDATGAHPAPPGAGQDPPPHPAVRDGAAVLSCLKRALRITHAQQQQLLQTGRGELEGPGFLFVEILNHYLYYYERGVAAITLSALQNMVDLVASELSSEACKESETLQTFYANTLDHVRRQQGGDGAGLYAGLRLGAH
;
A
#
# COMPACT_ATOMS: atom_id res chain seq x y z
N MET A 1 -10.41 74.28 12.31
CA MET A 1 -9.38 74.48 11.28
C MET A 1 -9.16 73.16 10.57
N ALA A 2 -9.43 73.15 9.27
CA ALA A 2 -9.22 72.01 8.39
C ALA A 2 -7.72 71.72 8.30
N ALA A 3 -7.31 70.54 8.75
CA ALA A 3 -6.00 69.97 8.45
C ALA A 3 -6.26 68.60 7.82
N THR A 4 -6.03 68.56 6.51
CA THR A 4 -5.79 67.41 5.65
C THR A 4 -5.47 66.11 6.41
N LEU A 5 -6.47 65.24 6.53
CA LEU A 5 -6.29 63.80 6.73
C LEU A 5 -5.73 63.23 5.43
N SER A 6 -4.42 63.44 5.23
CA SER A 6 -3.65 62.78 4.18
C SER A 6 -3.72 61.28 4.42
N SER A 7 -4.22 60.56 3.43
CA SER A 7 -4.20 59.10 3.34
C SER A 7 -2.75 58.62 3.26
N ALA A 8 -2.12 58.41 4.42
CA ALA A 8 -0.82 57.75 4.46
C ALA A 8 -0.95 56.31 3.90
N PRO A 9 0.00 55.85 3.07
CA PRO A 9 -0.05 54.52 2.49
C PRO A 9 0.06 53.49 3.61
N ARG A 10 -1.00 52.69 3.82
CA ARG A 10 -1.12 51.68 4.89
C ARG A 10 -0.20 50.46 4.72
N GLY A 11 0.89 50.58 3.94
CA GLY A 11 1.77 49.48 3.53
C GLY A 11 3.14 49.43 4.20
N ASP A 12 3.55 50.43 4.99
CA ASP A 12 4.91 50.45 5.55
C ASP A 12 4.98 49.77 6.93
N VAL A 13 5.49 48.53 6.94
CA VAL A 13 5.69 47.72 8.16
C VAL A 13 6.57 48.46 9.18
N VAL A 14 7.52 49.27 8.69
CA VAL A 14 8.43 50.09 9.50
C VAL A 14 7.67 51.21 10.21
N GLY A 15 6.80 51.93 9.48
CA GLY A 15 5.95 52.98 10.04
C GLY A 15 4.97 52.47 11.09
N GLN A 16 4.38 51.28 10.88
CA GLN A 16 3.51 50.65 11.87
C GLN A 16 4.26 50.25 13.16
N ASN A 17 5.52 49.80 13.06
CA ASN A 17 6.32 49.45 14.23
C ASN A 17 6.70 50.69 15.06
N GLN A 18 7.02 51.79 14.38
CA GLN A 18 7.29 53.05 15.06
C GLN A 18 6.04 53.57 15.78
N TRP A 19 4.88 53.54 15.11
CA TRP A 19 3.61 53.93 15.73
C TRP A 19 3.27 53.07 16.94
N LEU A 20 3.46 51.74 16.85
CA LEU A 20 3.23 50.83 17.96
C LEU A 20 4.12 51.18 19.17
N LYS A 21 5.40 51.45 18.94
CA LYS A 21 6.33 51.85 20.01
C LYS A 21 5.88 53.14 20.70
N GLU A 22 5.48 54.14 19.92
CA GLU A 22 4.97 55.42 20.45
C GLU A 22 3.68 55.21 21.26
N ALA A 23 2.73 54.42 20.75
CA ALA A 23 1.50 54.08 21.45
C ALA A 23 1.78 53.33 22.77
N ILE A 24 2.70 52.35 22.77
CA ILE A 24 3.09 51.62 23.99
C ILE A 24 3.74 52.55 25.02
N VAL A 25 4.58 53.50 24.59
CA VAL A 25 5.17 54.50 25.50
C VAL A 25 4.09 55.36 26.13
N ASN A 26 3.10 55.81 25.36
CA ASN A 26 1.97 56.58 25.87
C ASN A 26 1.10 55.76 26.83
N ILE A 27 0.83 54.48 26.51
CA ILE A 27 0.11 53.55 27.38
C ILE A 27 0.85 53.41 28.71
N LYS A 28 2.16 53.16 28.70
CA LYS A 28 2.98 53.05 29.91
C LYS A 28 2.99 54.33 30.73
N ARG A 29 3.10 55.49 30.08
CA ARG A 29 3.05 56.80 30.75
C ARG A 29 1.71 57.04 31.45
N ASN A 30 0.61 56.78 30.75
CA ASN A 30 -0.73 56.94 31.30
C ASN A 30 -1.04 55.87 32.36
N ALA A 31 -0.52 54.65 32.21
CA ALA A 31 -0.62 53.58 33.21
C ALA A 31 0.13 53.92 34.50
N TYR A 32 1.30 54.55 34.41
CA TYR A 32 2.01 55.07 35.58
C TYR A 32 1.20 56.16 36.28
N GLY A 33 0.64 57.11 35.51
CA GLY A 33 -0.26 58.14 36.04
C GLY A 33 -1.52 57.57 36.68
N LEU A 34 -2.09 56.50 36.11
CA LEU A 34 -3.22 55.76 36.65
C LEU A 34 -2.88 55.17 38.02
N ARG A 35 -1.77 54.42 38.13
CA ARG A 35 -1.36 53.79 39.40
C ARG A 35 -1.11 54.84 40.49
N LYS A 36 -0.41 55.92 40.14
CA LYS A 36 -0.21 57.03 41.07
C LYS A 36 -1.52 57.66 41.53
N ALA A 37 -2.47 57.88 40.62
CA ALA A 37 -3.78 58.42 40.98
C ALA A 37 -4.62 57.45 41.83
N MET A 38 -4.43 56.13 41.65
CA MET A 38 -5.03 55.10 42.51
C MET A 38 -4.44 55.12 43.92
N ASP A 39 -3.11 55.27 44.04
CA ASP A 39 -2.42 55.38 45.34
C ASP A 39 -2.82 56.66 46.09
N GLU A 40 -3.02 57.76 45.36
CA GLU A 40 -3.48 59.06 45.89
C GLU A 40 -5.01 59.14 46.08
N ASP A 41 -5.71 58.05 45.77
CA ASP A 41 -7.16 57.89 45.90
C ASP A 41 -8.04 58.88 45.11
N ASN A 42 -7.51 59.35 43.98
CA ASN A 42 -8.16 60.33 43.13
C ASN A 42 -8.83 59.67 41.92
N VAL A 43 -10.09 59.26 42.11
CA VAL A 43 -10.92 58.60 41.08
C VAL A 43 -11.05 59.43 39.79
N LYS A 44 -11.12 60.76 39.88
CA LYS A 44 -11.26 61.61 38.68
C LYS A 44 -10.02 61.53 37.81
N ASP A 45 -8.84 61.64 38.41
CA ASP A 45 -7.58 61.53 37.68
C ASP A 45 -7.31 60.09 37.24
N ALA A 46 -7.66 59.08 38.04
CA ALA A 46 -7.58 57.67 37.65
C ALA A 46 -8.43 57.38 36.40
N LEU A 47 -9.68 57.87 36.35
CA LEU A 47 -10.54 57.72 35.16
C LEU A 47 -10.02 58.53 33.96
N ARG A 48 -9.45 59.73 34.19
CA ARG A 48 -8.85 60.54 33.12
C ARG A 48 -7.66 59.82 32.49
N TYR A 49 -6.74 59.29 33.30
CA TYR A 49 -5.58 58.53 32.81
C TYR A 49 -6.00 57.21 32.15
N SER A 50 -7.00 56.53 32.69
CA SER A 50 -7.59 55.32 32.08
C SER A 50 -8.21 55.63 30.71
N ALA A 51 -9.00 56.70 30.60
CA ALA A 51 -9.61 57.12 29.35
C ALA A 51 -8.57 57.58 28.31
N ALA A 52 -7.49 58.22 28.74
CA ALA A 52 -6.37 58.59 27.88
C ALA A 52 -5.60 57.36 27.37
N MET A 53 -5.33 56.38 28.25
CA MET A 53 -4.71 55.09 27.89
C MET A 53 -5.57 54.32 26.88
N LEU A 54 -6.87 54.16 27.15
CA LEU A 54 -7.83 53.53 26.24
C LEU A 54 -8.03 54.34 24.94
N GLY A 55 -7.67 55.62 24.95
CA GLY A 55 -7.69 56.48 23.78
C GLY A 55 -6.78 55.97 22.65
N GLU A 56 -5.68 55.31 22.98
CA GLU A 56 -4.73 54.75 22.01
C GLU A 56 -5.34 53.59 21.19
N LEU A 57 -6.28 52.84 21.78
CA LEU A 57 -7.03 51.78 21.10
C LEU A 57 -7.93 52.31 19.95
N ARG A 58 -8.10 53.62 19.84
CA ARG A 58 -8.87 54.26 18.77
C ARG A 58 -8.09 54.40 17.46
N THR A 59 -6.85 53.95 17.37
CA THR A 59 -6.10 53.96 16.11
C THR A 59 -6.73 53.02 15.07
N SER A 60 -6.56 53.36 13.79
CA SER A 60 -6.84 52.47 12.63
C SER A 60 -5.58 52.21 11.79
N SER A 61 -4.42 52.63 12.28
CA SER A 61 -3.16 52.56 11.54
C SER A 61 -2.40 51.24 11.75
N LEU A 62 -2.81 50.44 12.73
CA LEU A 62 -2.18 49.17 13.08
C LEU A 62 -2.95 47.99 12.48
N GLY A 63 -2.20 47.01 11.96
CA GLY A 63 -2.75 45.70 11.61
C GLY A 63 -3.15 44.88 12.85
N PRO A 64 -3.90 43.78 12.69
CA PRO A 64 -4.46 42.99 13.79
C PRO A 64 -3.45 42.49 14.82
N GLN A 65 -2.31 41.93 14.40
CA GLN A 65 -1.29 41.42 15.33
C GLN A 65 -0.72 42.54 16.23
N LYS A 66 -0.37 43.68 15.64
CA LYS A 66 0.16 44.84 16.37
C LYS A 66 -0.90 45.48 17.25
N TYR A 67 -2.15 45.51 16.76
CA TYR A 67 -3.28 45.95 17.56
C TYR A 67 -3.52 45.01 18.75
N TYR A 68 -3.35 43.69 18.58
CA TYR A 68 -3.43 42.71 19.67
C TYR A 68 -2.34 42.93 20.71
N GLU A 69 -1.09 43.18 20.30
CA GLU A 69 0.00 43.51 21.23
C GLU A 69 -0.33 44.75 22.07
N MET A 70 -0.82 45.81 21.42
CA MET A 70 -1.28 47.02 22.10
C MET A 70 -2.48 46.75 23.02
N TYR A 71 -3.44 45.93 22.56
CA TYR A 71 -4.61 45.52 23.32
C TYR A 71 -4.22 44.78 24.60
N MET A 72 -3.26 43.85 24.54
CA MET A 72 -2.78 43.10 25.71
C MET A 72 -2.18 44.04 26.76
N GLN A 73 -1.34 45.00 26.34
CA GLN A 73 -0.77 45.99 27.25
C GLN A 73 -1.84 46.81 27.98
N VAL A 74 -2.92 47.19 27.29
CA VAL A 74 -4.03 47.95 27.89
C VAL A 74 -4.90 47.05 28.78
N SER A 75 -5.22 45.84 28.33
CA SER A 75 -6.03 44.86 29.07
C SER A 75 -5.40 44.51 30.43
N ASP A 76 -4.07 44.35 30.47
CA ASP A 76 -3.34 44.09 31.72
C ASP A 76 -3.49 45.26 32.71
N GLN A 77 -3.53 46.50 32.22
CA GLN A 77 -3.74 47.66 33.10
C GLN A 77 -5.18 47.78 33.61
N LEU A 78 -6.16 47.32 32.83
CA LEU A 78 -7.56 47.29 33.26
C LEU A 78 -7.81 46.32 34.42
N HIS A 79 -6.93 45.33 34.62
CA HIS A 79 -7.01 44.44 35.78
C HIS A 79 -6.80 45.20 37.10
N PHE A 80 -5.77 46.06 37.19
CA PHE A 80 -5.55 46.91 38.36
C PHE A 80 -6.71 47.86 38.61
N LEU A 81 -7.32 48.39 37.54
CA LEU A 81 -8.49 49.24 37.65
C LEU A 81 -9.72 48.47 38.21
N THR A 82 -9.82 47.18 37.91
CA THR A 82 -10.88 46.31 38.46
C THR A 82 -10.74 46.15 39.97
N GLU A 83 -9.51 45.95 40.46
CA GLU A 83 -9.20 45.90 41.89
C GLU A 83 -9.47 47.24 42.58
N TYR A 84 -9.08 48.35 41.93
CA TYR A 84 -9.35 49.69 42.43
C TYR A 84 -10.83 49.98 42.63
N PHE A 85 -11.67 49.61 41.67
CA PHE A 85 -13.12 49.78 41.84
C PHE A 85 -13.68 48.94 42.99
N ALA A 86 -13.09 47.78 43.27
CA ALA A 86 -13.46 47.00 44.44
C ALA A 86 -13.01 47.65 45.76
N ASP A 87 -11.84 48.31 45.79
CA ASP A 87 -11.40 49.13 46.92
C ASP A 87 -12.31 50.34 47.14
N GLU A 88 -12.66 51.07 46.08
CA GLU A 88 -13.57 52.22 46.13
C GLU A 88 -14.96 51.85 46.66
N HIS A 89 -15.43 50.66 46.28
CA HIS A 89 -16.69 50.16 46.83
C HIS A 89 -16.59 49.89 48.33
N ARG A 90 -15.48 49.31 48.81
CA ARG A 90 -15.23 49.12 50.24
C ARG A 90 -15.18 50.44 51.02
N LYS A 91 -14.86 51.55 50.37
CA LYS A 91 -14.87 52.90 50.96
C LYS A 91 -16.25 53.56 50.96
N GLY A 92 -17.29 52.88 50.47
CA GLY A 92 -18.70 53.30 50.60
C GLY A 92 -19.34 53.88 49.35
N ARG A 93 -18.66 53.89 48.19
CA ARG A 93 -19.30 54.27 46.91
C ARG A 93 -20.10 53.12 46.33
N SER A 94 -21.30 53.38 45.81
CA SER A 94 -22.09 52.33 45.18
C SER A 94 -21.56 52.00 43.78
N TYR A 95 -21.73 50.75 43.32
CA TYR A 95 -21.39 50.39 41.95
C TYR A 95 -22.30 51.05 40.91
N ALA A 96 -23.52 51.43 41.28
CA ALA A 96 -24.42 52.19 40.42
C ALA A 96 -23.83 53.56 40.08
N ASP A 97 -23.33 54.29 41.09
CA ASP A 97 -22.69 55.59 40.89
C ASP A 97 -21.42 55.46 40.04
N LEU A 98 -20.61 54.42 40.27
CA LEU A 98 -19.42 54.14 39.45
C LEU A 98 -19.80 53.80 38.01
N TYR A 99 -20.90 53.06 37.79
CA TYR A 99 -21.40 52.67 36.47
C TYR A 99 -21.93 53.87 35.68
N GLU A 100 -22.53 54.86 36.36
CA GLU A 100 -22.90 56.14 35.76
C GLU A 100 -21.66 57.03 35.49
N LEU A 101 -20.75 57.11 36.45
CA LEU A 101 -19.56 57.96 36.39
C LEU A 101 -18.69 57.66 35.16
N VAL A 102 -18.46 56.36 34.87
CA VAL A 102 -17.66 55.96 33.70
C VAL A 102 -18.33 56.29 32.36
N GLN A 103 -19.65 56.49 32.33
CA GLN A 103 -20.37 56.87 31.11
C GLN A 103 -20.11 58.33 30.70
N HIS A 104 -19.62 59.18 31.61
CA HIS A 104 -19.22 60.56 31.28
C HIS A 104 -17.93 60.64 30.44
N ALA A 105 -17.22 59.52 30.23
CA ALA A 105 -16.06 59.49 29.34
C ALA A 105 -16.48 59.94 27.92
N GLY A 106 -15.86 61.00 27.40
CA GLY A 106 -16.31 61.65 26.16
C GLY A 106 -16.20 60.77 24.89
N ASN A 107 -15.22 59.87 24.83
CA ASN A 107 -15.02 58.98 23.68
C ASN A 107 -15.71 57.63 23.92
N LEU A 108 -16.43 57.13 22.90
CA LEU A 108 -17.21 55.89 22.98
C LEU A 108 -16.38 54.64 23.33
N LEU A 109 -15.21 54.44 22.70
CA LEU A 109 -14.42 53.22 22.90
C LEU A 109 -13.87 53.12 24.35
N PRO A 110 -13.18 54.14 24.90
CA PRO A 110 -12.81 54.16 26.32
C PRO A 110 -13.99 53.98 27.26
N ARG A 111 -15.12 54.63 26.96
CA ARG A 111 -16.35 54.51 27.77
C ARG A 111 -16.79 53.07 27.90
N LEU A 112 -16.84 52.32 26.79
CA LEU A 112 -17.33 50.94 26.81
C LEU A 112 -16.36 49.97 27.51
N TYR A 113 -15.04 50.16 27.39
CA TYR A 113 -14.08 49.36 28.17
C TYR A 113 -14.21 49.60 29.68
N LEU A 114 -14.35 50.87 30.09
CA LEU A 114 -14.60 51.23 31.50
C LEU A 114 -15.97 50.74 31.98
N LEU A 115 -16.98 50.76 31.12
CA LEU A 115 -18.30 50.22 31.44
C LEU A 115 -18.25 48.69 31.61
N CYS A 116 -17.49 47.99 30.77
CA CYS A 116 -17.28 46.56 30.88
C CYS A 116 -16.58 46.20 32.22
N THR A 117 -15.54 46.94 32.62
CA THR A 117 -14.83 46.70 33.89
C THR A 117 -15.73 46.95 35.11
N VAL A 118 -16.42 48.09 35.16
CA VAL A 118 -17.31 48.41 36.28
C VAL A 118 -18.50 47.46 36.32
N GLY A 119 -19.11 47.14 35.17
CA GLY A 119 -20.22 46.19 35.10
C GLY A 119 -19.83 44.79 35.58
N ALA A 120 -18.60 44.34 35.31
CA ALA A 120 -18.10 43.07 35.85
C ALA A 120 -17.98 43.10 37.39
N CYS A 121 -17.51 44.22 37.97
CA CYS A 121 -17.52 44.40 39.43
C CYS A 121 -18.95 44.51 40.00
N TYR A 122 -19.87 45.10 39.25
CA TYR A 122 -21.26 45.27 39.65
C TYR A 122 -21.99 43.92 39.76
N ILE A 123 -21.77 43.02 38.80
CA ILE A 123 -22.28 41.64 38.88
C ILE A 123 -21.59 40.87 40.02
N ARG A 124 -20.26 40.98 40.14
CA ARG A 124 -19.48 40.26 41.17
C ARG A 124 -19.93 40.62 42.60
N SER A 125 -20.33 41.88 42.82
CA SER A 125 -20.84 42.34 44.12
C SER A 125 -22.30 41.94 44.40
N ARG A 126 -22.99 41.35 43.42
CA ARG A 126 -24.41 40.94 43.48
C ARG A 126 -25.40 42.07 43.79
N GLN A 127 -25.00 43.33 43.57
CA GLN A 127 -25.90 44.48 43.75
C GLN A 127 -26.84 44.70 42.56
N ALA A 128 -26.53 44.12 41.39
CA ALA A 128 -27.41 44.10 40.24
C ALA A 128 -27.53 42.67 39.70
N PRO A 129 -28.71 42.28 39.18
CA PRO A 129 -28.89 40.99 38.52
C PRO A 129 -28.01 40.90 37.27
N ALA A 130 -27.29 39.79 37.15
CA ALA A 130 -26.34 39.56 36.06
C ALA A 130 -26.99 39.73 34.68
N LYS A 131 -28.19 39.18 34.49
CA LYS A 131 -29.00 39.29 33.28
C LYS A 131 -29.17 40.72 32.76
N LEU A 132 -29.47 41.69 33.64
CA LEU A 132 -29.72 43.07 33.20
C LEU A 132 -28.44 43.75 32.73
N ILE A 133 -27.35 43.61 33.49
CA ILE A 133 -26.05 44.20 33.14
C ILE A 133 -25.47 43.54 31.87
N LEU A 134 -25.56 42.20 31.75
CA LEU A 134 -25.13 41.47 30.56
C LEU A 134 -25.85 41.97 29.31
N ARG A 135 -27.18 42.14 29.39
CA ARG A 135 -27.98 42.64 28.28
C ARG A 135 -27.64 44.09 27.94
N ASP A 136 -27.56 44.97 28.94
CA ASP A 136 -27.25 46.39 28.75
C ASP A 136 -25.89 46.59 28.10
N VAL A 137 -24.83 45.99 28.65
CA VAL A 137 -23.47 46.12 28.11
C VAL A 137 -23.38 45.51 26.70
N ALA A 138 -24.02 44.36 26.45
CA ALA A 138 -24.04 43.76 25.11
C ALA A 138 -24.75 44.64 24.06
N GLU A 139 -25.84 45.31 24.45
CA GLU A 139 -26.58 46.24 23.60
C GLU A 139 -25.77 47.52 23.36
N LEU A 140 -25.14 48.09 24.38
CA LEU A 140 -24.27 49.28 24.26
C LEU A 140 -23.02 49.02 23.42
N CYS A 141 -22.45 47.80 23.48
CA CYS A 141 -21.36 47.38 22.61
C CYS A 141 -21.73 47.38 21.12
N ARG A 142 -23.02 47.41 20.74
CA ARG A 142 -23.44 47.64 19.34
C ARG A 142 -23.05 49.03 18.83
N GLY A 143 -22.74 49.99 19.71
CA GLY A 143 -22.26 51.31 19.29
C GLY A 143 -20.94 51.29 18.51
N VAL A 144 -20.12 50.24 18.67
CA VAL A 144 -18.82 50.13 17.97
C VAL A 144 -18.93 49.24 16.75
N GLN A 145 -19.11 49.87 15.58
CA GLN A 145 -19.27 49.17 14.29
C GLN A 145 -17.94 48.97 13.54
N HIS A 146 -16.82 49.48 14.05
CA HIS A 146 -15.51 49.25 13.45
C HIS A 146 -15.05 47.81 13.70
N PRO A 147 -14.74 46.99 12.67
CA PRO A 147 -14.42 45.55 12.81
C PRO A 147 -13.37 45.22 13.87
N THR A 148 -12.12 45.69 13.70
CA THR A 148 -11.02 45.34 14.61
C THR A 148 -11.30 45.79 16.05
N ARG A 149 -11.65 47.07 16.24
CA ARG A 149 -11.93 47.63 17.56
C ARG A 149 -13.12 46.97 18.25
N GLY A 150 -14.17 46.67 17.49
CA GLY A 150 -15.37 46.00 17.98
C GLY A 150 -15.11 44.54 18.35
N LEU A 151 -14.31 43.81 17.55
CA LEU A 151 -13.91 42.44 17.84
C LEU A 151 -13.10 42.36 19.15
N PHE A 152 -12.11 43.22 19.34
CA PHE A 152 -11.33 43.24 20.59
C PHE A 152 -12.15 43.70 21.80
N LEU A 153 -13.03 44.70 21.65
CA LEU A 153 -13.93 45.11 22.73
C LEU A 153 -14.87 43.96 23.13
N ARG A 154 -15.42 43.22 22.16
CA ARG A 154 -16.30 42.08 22.42
C ARG A 154 -15.55 40.87 22.96
N ALA A 155 -14.31 40.66 22.54
CA ALA A 155 -13.43 39.65 23.13
C ALA A 155 -13.13 39.98 24.61
N TYR A 156 -12.85 41.25 24.91
CA TYR A 156 -12.68 41.73 26.28
C TYR A 156 -13.95 41.56 27.11
N LEU A 157 -15.12 41.89 26.55
CA LEU A 157 -16.42 41.70 27.20
C LEU A 157 -16.60 40.25 27.63
N VAL A 158 -16.39 39.29 26.74
CA VAL A 158 -16.55 37.87 27.10
C VAL A 158 -15.49 37.43 28.11
N GLN A 159 -14.23 37.88 27.95
CA GLN A 159 -13.16 37.56 28.90
C GLN A 159 -13.45 38.06 30.32
N ALA A 160 -14.01 39.27 30.46
CA ALA A 160 -14.35 39.86 31.75
C ALA A 160 -15.58 39.23 32.41
N TYR A 161 -16.54 38.75 31.61
CA TYR A 161 -17.82 38.25 32.10
C TYR A 161 -17.93 36.72 32.14
N ARG A 162 -16.98 35.96 31.57
CA ARG A 162 -17.04 34.48 31.49
C ARG A 162 -17.30 33.79 32.84
N SER A 163 -16.70 34.28 33.92
CA SER A 163 -16.84 33.72 35.27
C SER A 163 -18.03 34.31 36.04
N LEU A 164 -18.79 35.20 35.40
CA LEU A 164 -19.92 35.94 35.96
C LEU A 164 -21.24 35.56 35.28
N LEU A 165 -21.22 34.54 34.43
CA LEU A 165 -22.42 34.06 33.75
C LEU A 165 -23.35 33.29 34.71
N PRO A 166 -24.68 33.42 34.55
CA PRO A 166 -25.65 32.65 35.33
C PRO A 166 -25.71 31.20 34.79
N ALA A 167 -24.69 30.40 35.07
CA ALA A 167 -24.68 28.96 34.80
C ALA A 167 -25.39 28.16 35.91
N THR A 168 -25.75 26.90 35.67
CA THR A 168 -26.39 26.07 36.71
C THR A 168 -25.42 25.89 37.87
N GLY A 169 -25.87 26.21 39.09
CA GLY A 169 -25.03 26.15 40.30
C GLY A 169 -24.11 27.37 40.47
N SER A 170 -24.19 28.37 39.58
CA SER A 170 -23.45 29.61 39.69
C SER A 170 -24.02 30.49 40.83
N PRO A 171 -23.18 31.24 41.56
CA PRO A 171 -23.64 32.22 42.56
C PRO A 171 -24.50 33.36 41.97
N TYR A 172 -24.53 33.49 40.65
CA TYR A 172 -25.28 34.50 39.92
C TYR A 172 -26.59 33.95 39.32
N GLU A 173 -26.84 32.65 39.45
CA GLU A 173 -28.11 32.04 39.08
C GLU A 173 -29.19 32.44 40.09
N SER A 174 -30.20 33.17 39.62
CA SER A 174 -31.38 33.49 40.42
C SER A 174 -32.56 33.83 39.51
N PRO A 175 -33.81 33.78 40.00
CA PRO A 175 -34.99 34.13 39.20
C PRO A 175 -34.89 35.51 38.53
N GLU A 176 -34.22 36.46 39.19
CA GLU A 176 -33.97 37.81 38.67
C GLU A 176 -32.61 37.95 37.97
N GLY A 177 -31.61 37.16 38.40
CA GLY A 177 -30.22 37.16 37.92
C GLY A 177 -30.01 36.43 36.60
N GLY A 178 -30.95 35.58 36.20
CA GLY A 178 -30.94 34.81 34.95
C GLY A 178 -30.57 33.33 35.14
N ASN A 179 -30.64 32.59 34.04
CA ASN A 179 -30.32 31.16 33.98
C ASN A 179 -29.30 30.84 32.86
N VAL A 180 -28.96 29.55 32.68
CA VAL A 180 -28.04 29.08 31.64
C VAL A 180 -28.47 29.54 30.24
N GLU A 181 -29.77 29.63 29.99
CA GLU A 181 -30.29 30.05 28.68
C GLU A 181 -30.04 31.53 28.43
N ASP A 182 -30.17 32.38 29.45
CA ASP A 182 -29.82 33.81 29.37
C ASP A 182 -28.30 33.98 29.12
N ALA A 183 -27.47 33.14 29.75
CA ALA A 183 -26.03 33.11 29.49
C ALA A 183 -25.71 32.71 28.04
N ALA A 184 -26.38 31.67 27.54
CA ALA A 184 -26.24 31.23 26.15
C ALA A 184 -26.71 32.30 25.16
N ASP A 185 -27.85 32.96 25.42
CA ASP A 185 -28.38 34.03 24.58
C ASP A 185 -27.45 35.26 24.55
N PHE A 186 -26.80 35.60 25.67
CA PHE A 186 -25.76 36.63 25.72
C PHE A 186 -24.55 36.27 24.84
N LEU A 187 -24.02 35.05 24.96
CA LEU A 187 -22.88 34.59 24.16
C LEU A 187 -23.24 34.48 22.67
N LEU A 188 -24.45 34.02 22.33
CA LEU A 188 -24.96 33.95 20.96
C LEU A 188 -25.15 35.34 20.34
N LEU A 189 -25.65 36.31 21.11
CA LEU A 189 -25.72 37.70 20.69
C LEU A 189 -24.32 38.25 20.40
N ASN A 190 -23.36 37.99 21.28
CA ASN A 190 -22.00 38.44 21.08
C ASN A 190 -21.35 37.77 19.86
N PHE A 191 -21.52 36.46 19.70
CA PHE A 191 -21.10 35.69 18.53
C PHE A 191 -21.66 36.27 17.23
N THR A 192 -22.97 36.55 17.20
CA THR A 192 -23.66 37.12 16.03
C THR A 192 -23.04 38.46 15.62
N GLU A 193 -22.83 39.35 16.58
CA GLU A 193 -22.24 40.66 16.31
C GLU A 193 -20.75 40.58 15.94
N MET A 194 -19.98 39.68 16.57
CA MET A 194 -18.59 39.43 16.20
C MET A 194 -18.47 38.85 14.78
N ASN A 195 -19.35 37.91 14.40
CA ASN A 195 -19.38 37.37 13.05
C ASN A 195 -19.68 38.47 12.02
N LYS A 196 -20.69 39.32 12.27
CA LYS A 196 -20.99 40.47 11.40
C LYS A 196 -19.80 41.42 11.25
N LEU A 197 -19.11 41.75 12.35
CA LEU A 197 -17.91 42.59 12.32
C LEU A 197 -16.78 41.94 11.53
N TRP A 198 -16.58 40.64 11.71
CA TRP A 198 -15.54 39.89 11.04
C TRP A 198 -15.78 39.74 9.54
N VAL A 199 -17.01 39.50 9.11
CA VAL A 199 -17.40 39.51 7.69
C VAL A 199 -17.29 40.91 7.12
N ARG A 200 -17.69 41.94 7.87
CA ARG A 200 -17.52 43.34 7.45
C ARG A 200 -16.06 43.69 7.18
N LEU A 201 -15.11 43.09 7.90
CA LEU A 201 -13.69 43.30 7.65
C LEU A 201 -13.30 42.94 6.20
N GLN A 202 -13.97 41.96 5.56
CA GLN A 202 -13.72 41.58 4.16
C GLN A 202 -13.93 42.73 3.18
N HIS A 203 -14.90 43.61 3.47
CA HIS A 203 -15.32 44.70 2.59
C HIS A 203 -14.66 46.05 2.93
N GLN A 204 -13.71 46.09 3.85
CA GLN A 204 -13.03 47.34 4.22
C GLN A 204 -11.83 47.65 3.31
N GLY A 205 -11.88 48.77 2.59
CA GLY A 205 -10.78 49.23 1.74
C GLY A 205 -10.87 48.74 0.28
N GLY A 206 -9.83 49.02 -0.51
CA GLY A 206 -9.82 48.70 -1.95
C GLY A 206 -9.60 47.22 -2.27
N SER A 207 -9.83 46.82 -3.51
CA SER A 207 -9.63 45.43 -4.00
C SER A 207 -8.19 44.95 -3.89
N ALA A 208 -7.20 45.83 -4.07
CA ALA A 208 -5.77 45.50 -3.98
C ALA A 208 -5.33 44.94 -2.61
N ASP A 209 -6.07 45.25 -1.55
CA ASP A 209 -5.78 44.82 -0.18
C ASP A 209 -6.45 43.47 0.19
N GLN A 210 -7.17 42.81 -0.72
CA GLN A 210 -7.97 41.62 -0.41
C GLN A 210 -7.15 40.48 0.20
N GLY A 211 -6.00 40.14 -0.37
CA GLY A 211 -5.14 39.07 0.15
C GLY A 211 -4.61 39.37 1.55
N ARG A 212 -4.26 40.63 1.84
CA ARG A 212 -3.86 41.07 3.19
C ARG A 212 -5.01 40.92 4.18
N ARG A 213 -6.22 41.32 3.80
CA ARG A 213 -7.42 41.19 4.64
C ARG A 213 -7.77 39.75 4.97
N GLU A 214 -7.65 38.84 4.01
CA GLU A 214 -7.92 37.43 4.29
C GLU A 214 -6.95 36.85 5.33
N THR A 215 -5.67 37.20 5.25
CA THR A 215 -4.68 36.83 6.29
C THR A 215 -5.04 37.42 7.65
N GLU A 216 -5.33 38.73 7.69
CA GLU A 216 -5.76 39.44 8.89
C GLU A 216 -7.06 38.84 9.50
N ARG A 217 -8.00 38.40 8.66
CA ARG A 217 -9.23 37.75 9.08
C ARG A 217 -8.97 36.36 9.66
N ARG A 218 -8.04 35.58 9.11
CA ARG A 218 -7.66 34.27 9.69
C ARG A 218 -7.08 34.42 11.10
N GLU A 219 -6.24 35.43 11.32
CA GLU A 219 -5.67 35.72 12.64
C GLU A 219 -6.74 36.08 13.69
N LEU A 220 -7.80 36.79 13.27
CA LEU A 220 -8.88 37.22 14.14
C LEU A 220 -10.02 36.18 14.28
N ALA A 221 -10.00 35.10 13.50
CA ALA A 221 -11.06 34.09 13.48
C ALA A 221 -11.28 33.47 14.87
N ASP A 222 -10.19 33.20 15.59
CA ASP A 222 -10.18 32.61 16.94
C ASP A 222 -11.00 33.44 17.95
N LEU A 223 -11.00 34.76 17.83
CA LEU A 223 -11.80 35.63 18.70
C LEU A 223 -13.30 35.36 18.55
N VAL A 224 -13.75 35.05 17.34
CA VAL A 224 -15.16 34.72 17.05
C VAL A 224 -15.45 33.30 17.54
N GLY A 225 -14.58 32.34 17.21
CA GLY A 225 -14.74 30.92 17.57
C GLY A 225 -14.78 30.65 19.07
N LYS A 226 -14.01 31.41 19.87
CA LYS A 226 -14.02 31.34 21.35
C LYS A 226 -15.40 31.47 21.96
N ASN A 227 -16.33 32.23 21.35
CA ASN A 227 -17.71 32.29 21.85
C ASN A 227 -18.38 30.92 21.86
N LEU A 228 -18.16 30.10 20.82
CA LEU A 228 -18.72 28.75 20.74
C LEU A 228 -18.11 27.83 21.80
N THR A 229 -16.80 27.94 22.03
CA THR A 229 -16.09 27.23 23.10
C THR A 229 -16.63 27.62 24.48
N TYR A 230 -16.92 28.89 24.72
CA TYR A 230 -17.50 29.30 26.00
C TYR A 230 -18.95 28.83 26.17
N ILE A 231 -19.74 28.75 25.09
CA ILE A 231 -21.08 28.17 25.16
C ILE A 231 -21.00 26.68 25.53
N SER A 232 -20.05 25.93 24.95
CA SER A 232 -19.91 24.50 25.27
C SER A 232 -19.39 24.23 26.68
N GLN A 233 -18.71 25.20 27.31
CA GLN A 233 -18.24 25.14 28.69
C GLN A 233 -19.30 25.54 29.73
N LEU A 234 -20.52 25.92 29.31
CA LEU A 234 -21.59 26.27 30.24
C LEU A 234 -22.09 25.04 31.01
N GLU A 235 -21.86 25.02 32.32
CA GLU A 235 -22.44 24.01 33.21
C GLU A 235 -23.98 24.12 33.20
N GLY A 236 -24.64 22.99 32.93
CA GLY A 236 -26.10 22.91 32.80
C GLY A 236 -26.66 23.07 31.39
N LEU A 237 -25.81 23.19 30.35
CA LEU A 237 -26.27 23.17 28.96
C LEU A 237 -26.79 21.76 28.59
N THR A 238 -28.11 21.60 28.56
CA THR A 238 -28.75 20.34 28.18
C THR A 238 -28.75 20.12 26.66
N PHE A 239 -28.82 18.86 26.23
CA PHE A 239 -28.98 18.51 24.81
C PHE A 239 -30.20 19.20 24.17
N ALA A 240 -31.32 19.28 24.89
CA ALA A 240 -32.54 19.95 24.41
C ALA A 240 -32.33 21.47 24.19
N ALA A 241 -31.59 22.15 25.08
CA ALA A 241 -31.25 23.55 24.90
C ALA A 241 -30.30 23.75 23.70
N TYR A 242 -29.34 22.84 23.52
CA TYR A 242 -28.44 22.85 22.36
C TYR A 242 -29.21 22.67 21.04
N GLN A 243 -30.02 21.61 20.93
CA GLN A 243 -30.77 21.25 19.73
C GLN A 243 -31.78 22.33 19.31
N ASN A 244 -32.51 22.89 20.28
CA ASN A 244 -33.63 23.79 19.97
C ASN A 244 -33.25 25.28 19.94
N ARG A 245 -32.15 25.69 20.60
CA ARG A 245 -31.79 27.12 20.73
C ARG A 245 -30.40 27.43 20.20
N VAL A 246 -29.36 26.73 20.66
CA VAL A 246 -27.96 27.08 20.32
C VAL A 246 -27.65 26.74 18.87
N LEU A 247 -27.81 25.48 18.47
CA LEU A 247 -27.42 25.01 17.15
C LEU A 247 -28.15 25.74 16.02
N PRO A 248 -29.50 25.92 16.04
CA PRO A 248 -30.20 26.62 14.97
C PRO A 248 -29.73 28.06 14.78
N ARG A 249 -29.47 28.80 15.87
CA ARG A 249 -29.01 30.19 15.80
C ARG A 249 -27.58 30.29 15.27
N VAL A 250 -26.70 29.36 15.64
CA VAL A 250 -25.33 29.32 15.08
C VAL A 250 -25.38 29.00 13.59
N LEU A 251 -26.12 27.97 13.19
CA LEU A 251 -26.26 27.58 11.77
C LEU A 251 -26.90 28.68 10.92
N GLU A 252 -27.91 29.39 11.45
CA GLU A 252 -28.49 30.56 10.80
C GLU A 252 -27.42 31.61 10.49
N GLN A 253 -26.54 31.92 11.45
CA GLN A 253 -25.45 32.87 11.24
C GLN A 253 -24.38 32.37 10.26
N VAL A 254 -24.10 31.07 10.22
CA VAL A 254 -23.17 30.47 9.27
C VAL A 254 -23.74 30.54 7.85
N VAL A 255 -24.99 30.13 7.63
CA VAL A 255 -25.59 30.12 6.28
C VAL A 255 -25.86 31.55 5.79
N SER A 256 -26.34 32.44 6.67
CA SER A 256 -26.69 33.81 6.29
C SER A 256 -25.49 34.73 6.01
N CYS A 257 -24.29 34.43 6.53
CA CYS A 257 -23.15 35.32 6.38
C CYS A 257 -22.59 35.38 4.96
N ARG A 258 -22.84 34.35 4.13
CA ARG A 258 -22.43 34.25 2.72
C ARG A 258 -20.95 34.59 2.46
N ASP A 259 -20.08 34.26 3.40
CA ASP A 259 -18.63 34.47 3.31
C ASP A 259 -17.90 33.13 3.46
N GLU A 260 -17.09 32.77 2.46
CA GLU A 260 -16.46 31.45 2.35
C GLU A 260 -15.53 31.13 3.53
N LEU A 261 -14.70 32.10 3.90
CA LEU A 261 -13.72 31.95 5.00
C LEU A 261 -14.43 31.81 6.34
N ALA A 262 -15.46 32.61 6.58
CA ALA A 262 -16.24 32.53 7.81
C ALA A 262 -17.03 31.24 7.91
N GLN A 263 -17.68 30.81 6.83
CA GLN A 263 -18.45 29.57 6.81
C GLN A 263 -17.57 28.36 7.10
N GLN A 264 -16.42 28.25 6.44
CA GLN A 264 -15.50 27.13 6.67
C GLN A 264 -15.02 27.07 8.12
N TYR A 265 -14.52 28.19 8.65
CA TYR A 265 -13.98 28.25 10.01
C TYR A 265 -15.06 28.02 11.07
N LEU A 266 -16.23 28.64 10.93
CA LEU A 266 -17.31 28.53 11.93
C LEU A 266 -17.91 27.13 11.98
N MET A 267 -18.05 26.45 10.84
CA MET A 267 -18.47 25.05 10.83
C MET A 267 -17.45 24.15 11.54
N GLN A 268 -16.15 24.36 11.29
CA GLN A 268 -15.10 23.62 11.99
C GLN A 268 -15.11 23.93 13.49
N ALA A 269 -15.19 25.20 13.88
CA ALA A 269 -15.26 25.62 15.28
C ALA A 269 -16.48 25.04 16.00
N LEU A 270 -17.63 24.96 15.32
CA LEU A 270 -18.83 24.30 15.83
C LEU A 270 -18.59 22.80 16.08
N ILE A 271 -17.96 22.10 15.12
CA ILE A 271 -17.61 20.68 15.25
C ILE A 271 -16.54 20.45 16.33
N LEU A 272 -15.64 21.39 16.57
CA LEU A 272 -14.56 21.25 17.56
C LEU A 272 -15.01 21.63 18.98
N ALA A 273 -15.95 22.56 19.13
CA ALA A 273 -16.33 23.12 20.42
C ALA A 273 -17.26 22.22 21.25
N PHE A 274 -18.20 21.51 20.61
CA PHE A 274 -19.26 20.78 21.31
C PHE A 274 -18.96 19.28 21.47
N PRO A 275 -19.59 18.57 22.42
CA PRO A 275 -19.40 17.13 22.61
C PRO A 275 -19.94 16.29 21.45
N ASP A 276 -19.38 15.09 21.27
CA ASP A 276 -19.76 14.15 20.20
C ASP A 276 -21.21 13.64 20.32
N ASP A 277 -21.72 13.46 21.55
CA ASP A 277 -23.12 13.09 21.81
C ASP A 277 -24.11 14.11 21.23
N PHE A 278 -23.76 15.40 21.30
CA PHE A 278 -24.61 16.47 20.78
C PHE A 278 -24.59 16.47 19.25
N HIS A 279 -23.43 16.20 18.65
CA HIS A 279 -23.31 16.06 17.20
C HIS A 279 -24.09 14.86 16.68
N LEU A 280 -24.04 13.72 17.38
CA LEU A 280 -24.81 12.55 17.00
C LEU A 280 -26.31 12.83 17.02
N GLY A 281 -26.84 13.37 18.12
CA GLY A 281 -28.27 13.68 18.24
C GLY A 281 -28.77 14.81 17.34
N THR A 282 -27.88 15.62 16.76
CA THR A 282 -28.22 16.73 15.85
C THR A 282 -27.63 16.58 14.44
N LEU A 283 -27.24 15.36 14.08
CA LEU A 283 -26.52 15.06 12.85
C LEU A 283 -27.29 15.55 11.61
N GLY A 284 -28.59 15.27 11.54
CA GLY A 284 -29.45 15.73 10.45
C GLY A 284 -29.44 17.25 10.29
N THR A 285 -29.65 17.99 11.39
CA THR A 285 -29.69 19.46 11.39
C THR A 285 -28.35 20.08 11.01
N LEU A 286 -27.24 19.52 11.49
CA LEU A 286 -25.89 19.97 11.16
C LEU A 286 -25.57 19.74 9.68
N LEU A 287 -25.92 18.57 9.17
CA LEU A 287 -25.62 18.18 7.79
C LEU A 287 -26.53 18.89 6.76
N ASP A 288 -27.78 19.20 7.10
CA ASP A 288 -28.70 19.97 6.26
C ASP A 288 -28.21 21.41 6.02
N ALA A 289 -27.32 21.94 6.86
CA ALA A 289 -26.70 23.24 6.64
C ALA A 289 -25.60 23.21 5.55
N LEU A 290 -24.95 22.06 5.31
CA LEU A 290 -23.81 21.94 4.39
C LEU A 290 -24.13 22.31 2.93
N PRO A 291 -25.27 21.88 2.34
CA PRO A 291 -25.65 22.30 0.99
C PRO A 291 -25.90 23.81 0.85
N GLY A 292 -26.19 24.51 1.95
CA GLY A 292 -26.44 25.95 1.98
C GLY A 292 -25.18 26.83 2.01
N LEU A 293 -24.00 26.22 2.14
CA LEU A 293 -22.71 26.93 2.15
C LEU A 293 -22.34 27.43 0.75
N GLN A 294 -21.46 28.44 0.69
CA GLN A 294 -20.97 28.98 -0.58
C GLN A 294 -20.09 27.95 -1.32
N PRO A 295 -20.08 27.93 -2.67
CA PRO A 295 -19.33 26.96 -3.46
C PRO A 295 -17.81 26.93 -3.19
N GLY A 296 -17.22 28.07 -2.82
CA GLY A 296 -15.79 28.15 -2.48
C GLY A 296 -15.42 27.58 -1.10
N VAL A 297 -16.42 27.22 -0.28
CA VAL A 297 -16.18 26.56 1.01
C VAL A 297 -15.70 25.13 0.77
N LYS A 298 -14.60 24.74 1.42
CA LYS A 298 -14.07 23.38 1.38
C LYS A 298 -14.91 22.42 2.23
N VAL A 299 -16.13 22.12 1.80
CA VAL A 299 -17.08 21.25 2.52
C VAL A 299 -16.48 19.88 2.84
N ALA A 300 -15.64 19.34 1.95
CA ALA A 300 -14.91 18.10 2.19
C ALA A 300 -14.13 18.13 3.51
N THR A 301 -13.39 19.21 3.79
CA THR A 301 -12.61 19.34 5.03
C THR A 301 -13.47 19.42 6.29
N VAL A 302 -14.65 20.02 6.18
CA VAL A 302 -15.63 20.10 7.29
C VAL A 302 -16.20 18.70 7.56
N LEU A 303 -16.60 17.99 6.50
CA LEU A 303 -17.16 16.65 6.63
C LEU A 303 -16.11 15.66 7.15
N SER A 304 -14.88 15.69 6.64
CA SER A 304 -13.79 14.84 7.14
C SER A 304 -13.55 15.06 8.64
N SER A 305 -13.51 16.32 9.09
CA SER A 305 -13.34 16.62 10.52
C SER A 305 -14.47 16.06 11.40
N LEU A 306 -15.72 16.07 10.90
CA LEU A 306 -16.86 15.48 11.61
C LEU A 306 -16.76 13.95 11.63
N LEU A 307 -16.48 13.34 10.47
CA LEU A 307 -16.40 11.90 10.29
C LEU A 307 -15.27 11.28 11.12
N ASP A 308 -14.08 11.89 11.12
CA ASP A 308 -12.93 11.40 11.90
C ASP A 308 -13.23 11.42 13.40
N ARG A 309 -13.96 12.46 13.85
CA ARG A 309 -14.35 12.61 15.25
C ARG A 309 -15.41 11.58 15.65
N LEU A 310 -16.44 11.40 14.83
CA LEU A 310 -17.47 10.37 15.06
C LEU A 310 -16.90 8.95 14.97
N ALA A 311 -15.97 8.68 14.04
CA ALA A 311 -15.27 7.41 13.95
C ALA A 311 -14.43 7.13 15.20
N SER A 312 -13.72 8.13 15.71
CA SER A 312 -12.95 8.02 16.96
C SER A 312 -13.87 7.79 18.17
N TYR A 313 -15.01 8.48 18.21
CA TYR A 313 -16.02 8.31 19.25
C TYR A 313 -16.64 6.90 19.23
N ALA A 314 -16.98 6.38 18.05
CA ALA A 314 -17.48 5.02 17.87
C ALA A 314 -16.45 3.96 18.27
N GLY A 315 -15.16 4.20 18.00
CA GLY A 315 -14.08 3.31 18.43
C GLY A 315 -13.87 3.29 19.95
N ALA A 316 -14.14 4.41 20.63
CA ALA A 316 -14.03 4.50 22.09
C ALA A 316 -15.27 3.98 22.83
N ASN A 317 -16.47 4.14 22.25
CA ASN A 317 -17.75 3.81 22.88
C ASN A 317 -18.58 2.83 22.03
N PRO A 318 -18.65 1.54 22.40
CA PRO A 318 -19.43 0.54 21.65
C PRO A 318 -20.93 0.85 21.57
N THR A 319 -21.49 1.53 22.57
CA THR A 319 -22.90 1.97 22.59
C THR A 319 -23.19 3.02 21.53
N ALA A 320 -22.19 3.81 21.12
CA ALA A 320 -22.34 4.83 20.09
C ALA A 320 -22.61 4.22 18.71
N VAL A 321 -22.04 3.04 18.41
CA VAL A 321 -22.30 2.32 17.16
C VAL A 321 -23.77 1.90 17.07
N GLY A 322 -24.36 1.47 18.18
CA GLY A 322 -25.80 1.15 18.27
C GLY A 322 -26.66 2.38 17.98
N GLN A 323 -26.37 3.50 18.63
CA GLN A 323 -27.09 4.77 18.41
C GLN A 323 -26.94 5.30 16.98
N MET A 324 -25.75 5.21 16.39
CA MET A 324 -25.50 5.60 14.99
C MET A 324 -26.27 4.72 14.01
N THR A 325 -26.47 3.44 14.34
CA THR A 325 -27.26 2.51 13.51
C THR A 325 -28.75 2.84 13.61
N GLU A 326 -29.26 3.09 14.82
CA GLU A 326 -30.67 3.44 15.06
C GLU A 326 -31.07 4.74 14.35
N GLN A 327 -30.15 5.71 14.27
CA GLN A 327 -30.38 7.01 13.65
C GLN A 327 -30.04 7.04 12.14
N ASP A 328 -29.69 5.91 11.53
CA ASP A 328 -29.18 5.83 10.16
C ASP A 328 -28.16 6.93 9.83
N ALA A 329 -27.14 7.05 10.68
CA ALA A 329 -26.13 8.09 10.54
C ALA A 329 -25.40 7.98 9.20
N PHE A 330 -25.14 6.74 8.74
CA PHE A 330 -24.49 6.48 7.46
C PHE A 330 -25.36 6.91 6.27
N GLY A 331 -26.64 6.53 6.23
CA GLY A 331 -27.55 6.95 5.16
C GLY A 331 -27.70 8.46 5.10
N THR A 332 -27.79 9.12 6.26
CA THR A 332 -27.86 10.59 6.35
C THR A 332 -26.58 11.25 5.82
N LEU A 333 -25.40 10.76 6.23
CA LEU A 333 -24.10 11.27 5.77
C LEU A 333 -23.90 11.07 4.26
N ALA A 334 -24.21 9.88 3.74
CA ALA A 334 -24.11 9.57 2.32
C ALA A 334 -25.10 10.41 1.49
N GLY A 335 -26.33 10.57 1.95
CA GLY A 335 -27.34 11.41 1.28
C GLY A 335 -26.95 12.88 1.25
N VAL A 336 -26.29 13.40 2.29
CA VAL A 336 -25.80 14.78 2.32
C VAL A 336 -24.63 14.98 1.37
N ALA A 337 -23.68 14.04 1.34
CA ALA A 337 -22.58 14.08 0.38
C ALA A 337 -23.10 14.15 -1.07
N LEU A 338 -24.13 13.37 -1.40
CA LEU A 338 -24.81 13.44 -2.70
C LEU A 338 -25.48 14.80 -2.94
N ARG A 339 -26.21 15.35 -1.96
CA ARG A 339 -26.83 16.68 -2.09
C ARG A 339 -25.80 17.79 -2.28
N VAL A 340 -24.66 17.72 -1.60
CA VAL A 340 -23.55 18.68 -1.73
C VAL A 340 -22.94 18.61 -3.13
N THR A 341 -22.67 17.41 -3.66
CA THR A 341 -22.10 17.25 -5.02
C THR A 341 -23.06 17.68 -6.13
N GLN A 342 -24.37 17.49 -5.93
CA GLN A 342 -25.41 17.94 -6.86
C GLN A 342 -25.61 19.47 -6.82
N ARG A 343 -25.56 20.08 -5.64
CA ARG A 343 -25.80 21.53 -5.47
C ARG A 343 -24.62 22.38 -5.92
N HIS A 344 -23.41 21.86 -5.80
CA HIS A 344 -22.16 22.54 -6.15
C HIS A 344 -21.39 21.78 -7.24
N PRO A 345 -21.77 21.92 -8.53
CA PRO A 345 -21.10 21.23 -9.63
C PRO A 345 -19.65 21.69 -9.80
N ASP A 346 -19.34 22.94 -9.44
CA ASP A 346 -18.03 23.57 -9.61
C ASP A 346 -16.98 23.13 -8.55
N THR A 347 -17.36 22.30 -7.57
CA THR A 347 -16.42 21.80 -6.56
C THR A 347 -15.27 21.04 -7.24
N LEU A 348 -14.05 21.17 -6.71
CA LEU A 348 -12.91 20.44 -7.26
C LEU A 348 -13.09 18.93 -7.13
N VAL A 349 -12.69 18.19 -8.17
CA VAL A 349 -12.76 16.71 -8.21
C VAL A 349 -12.01 16.09 -7.02
N ALA A 350 -10.86 16.67 -6.64
CA ALA A 350 -10.09 16.23 -5.47
C ALA A 350 -10.87 16.35 -4.15
N ASP A 351 -11.67 17.40 -3.98
CA ASP A 351 -12.44 17.60 -2.76
C ASP A 351 -13.62 16.62 -2.69
N VAL A 352 -14.24 16.29 -3.83
CA VAL A 352 -15.28 15.24 -3.91
C VAL A 352 -14.69 13.87 -3.57
N ALA A 353 -13.54 13.52 -4.15
CA ALA A 353 -12.85 12.27 -3.86
C ALA A 353 -12.47 12.18 -2.37
N GLY A 354 -11.91 13.25 -1.80
CA GLY A 354 -11.55 13.31 -0.37
C GLY A 354 -12.76 13.18 0.56
N MET A 355 -13.91 13.74 0.18
CA MET A 355 -15.17 13.60 0.93
C MET A 355 -15.63 12.14 0.98
N TYR A 356 -15.65 11.45 -0.17
CA TYR A 356 -16.02 10.04 -0.22
C TYR A 356 -14.95 9.13 0.40
N ALA A 357 -13.67 9.50 0.36
CA ALA A 357 -12.60 8.79 1.07
C ALA A 357 -12.81 8.83 2.59
N ALA A 358 -13.19 9.99 3.13
CA ALA A 358 -13.52 10.13 4.55
C ALA A 358 -14.77 9.31 4.92
N LEU A 359 -15.80 9.30 4.07
CA LEU A 359 -16.99 8.46 4.28
C LEU A 359 -16.66 6.97 4.26
N LEU A 360 -15.79 6.54 3.36
CA LEU A 360 -15.32 5.16 3.27
C LEU A 360 -14.51 4.76 4.51
N ALA A 361 -13.63 5.65 4.97
CA ALA A 361 -12.84 5.46 6.18
C ALA A 361 -13.75 5.29 7.40
N PHE A 362 -14.76 6.15 7.54
CA PHE A 362 -15.80 6.10 8.57
C PHE A 362 -16.61 4.80 8.51
N ALA A 363 -17.12 4.44 7.32
CA ALA A 363 -17.88 3.20 7.14
C ALA A 363 -17.06 1.98 7.56
N GLY A 364 -15.79 1.92 7.17
CA GLY A 364 -14.90 0.81 7.55
C GLY A 364 -14.44 0.83 9.01
N THR A 365 -14.58 1.92 9.77
CA THR A 365 -14.29 1.92 11.23
C THR A 365 -15.55 1.62 12.04
N VAL A 366 -16.69 2.20 11.67
CA VAL A 366 -17.93 2.08 12.44
C VAL A 366 -18.72 0.81 12.08
N TYR A 367 -18.71 0.42 10.80
CA TYR A 367 -19.47 -0.71 10.27
C TYR A 367 -18.58 -1.71 9.51
N PRO A 368 -17.59 -2.33 10.17
CA PRO A 368 -16.62 -3.19 9.49
C PRO A 368 -17.27 -4.37 8.75
N GLU A 369 -18.33 -4.97 9.30
CA GLU A 369 -18.98 -6.15 8.72
C GLU A 369 -19.93 -5.83 7.54
N ARG A 370 -20.34 -4.57 7.37
CA ARG A 370 -21.34 -4.18 6.35
C ARG A 370 -20.67 -3.72 5.06
N LEU A 371 -20.25 -4.68 4.24
CA LEU A 371 -19.63 -4.42 2.92
C LEU A 371 -20.55 -3.66 1.95
N GLU A 372 -21.87 -3.73 2.13
CA GLU A 372 -22.84 -2.97 1.34
C GLU A 372 -22.62 -1.45 1.44
N HIS A 373 -22.24 -0.96 2.63
CA HIS A 373 -21.95 0.46 2.84
C HIS A 373 -20.68 0.89 2.09
N VAL A 374 -19.67 0.02 2.04
CA VAL A 374 -18.43 0.25 1.30
C VAL A 374 -18.72 0.32 -0.21
N ASP A 375 -19.50 -0.63 -0.74
CA ASP A 375 -19.87 -0.68 -2.16
C ASP A 375 -20.76 0.52 -2.56
N MET A 376 -21.67 0.94 -1.68
CA MET A 376 -22.52 2.13 -1.88
C MET A 376 -21.69 3.42 -1.95
N VAL A 377 -20.69 3.59 -1.08
CA VAL A 377 -19.79 4.76 -1.13
C VAL A 377 -18.97 4.76 -2.42
N LEU A 378 -18.45 3.61 -2.83
CA LEU A 378 -17.71 3.47 -4.09
C LEU A 378 -18.59 3.81 -5.30
N GLY A 379 -19.83 3.30 -5.35
CA GLY A 379 -20.80 3.60 -6.40
C GLY A 379 -21.16 5.09 -6.47
N ASN A 380 -21.49 5.69 -5.31
CA ASN A 380 -21.82 7.12 -5.24
C ASN A 380 -20.62 8.00 -5.63
N CYS A 381 -19.40 7.59 -5.29
CA CYS A 381 -18.17 8.26 -5.70
C CYS A 381 -17.99 8.15 -7.22
N HIS A 382 -18.11 6.95 -7.79
CA HIS A 382 -18.03 6.73 -9.23
C HIS A 382 -19.02 7.62 -10.00
N ASP A 383 -20.29 7.66 -9.59
CA ASP A 383 -21.32 8.43 -10.28
C ASP A 383 -21.06 9.95 -10.17
N ALA A 384 -20.65 10.41 -8.99
CA ALA A 384 -20.29 11.81 -8.76
C ALA A 384 -19.08 12.24 -9.61
N LEU A 385 -18.04 11.39 -9.72
CA LEU A 385 -16.86 11.67 -10.52
C LEU A 385 -17.14 11.58 -12.01
N ARG A 386 -17.88 10.55 -12.46
CA ARG A 386 -18.23 10.34 -13.87
C ARG A 386 -19.04 11.50 -14.44
N SER A 387 -19.95 12.08 -13.66
CA SER A 387 -20.71 13.26 -14.08
C SER A 387 -19.85 14.49 -14.39
N ARG A 388 -18.60 14.52 -13.89
CA ARG A 388 -17.65 15.63 -14.01
C ARG A 388 -16.53 15.37 -15.04
N GLY A 389 -16.52 14.19 -15.67
CA GLY A 389 -15.53 13.79 -16.67
C GLY A 389 -14.36 12.99 -16.09
N THR A 390 -13.26 12.91 -16.85
CA THR A 390 -12.05 12.18 -16.44
C THR A 390 -11.34 12.87 -15.28
N VAL A 391 -10.85 12.09 -14.31
CA VAL A 391 -10.15 12.62 -13.13
C VAL A 391 -8.87 13.35 -13.58
N PRO A 392 -8.68 14.64 -13.20
CA PRO A 392 -7.52 15.40 -13.62
C PRO A 392 -6.25 14.95 -12.89
N ALA A 393 -5.12 15.11 -13.58
CA ALA A 393 -3.79 14.77 -13.07
C ALA A 393 -3.45 15.44 -11.73
N GLY A 394 -2.71 14.73 -10.88
CA GLY A 394 -2.10 15.30 -9.68
C GLY A 394 -2.88 14.99 -8.41
N LYS A 395 -3.40 16.02 -7.73
CA LYS A 395 -4.03 15.83 -6.41
C LYS A 395 -5.28 14.96 -6.48
N ALA A 396 -6.14 15.13 -7.49
CA ALA A 396 -7.41 14.41 -7.57
C ALA A 396 -7.21 12.89 -7.72
N GLU A 397 -6.26 12.46 -8.55
CA GLU A 397 -5.94 11.03 -8.69
C GLU A 397 -5.38 10.44 -7.41
N ARG A 398 -4.48 11.13 -6.71
CA ARG A 398 -3.93 10.65 -5.43
C ARG A 398 -5.01 10.41 -4.38
N GLU A 399 -6.03 11.27 -4.32
CA GLU A 399 -7.17 11.08 -3.42
C GLU A 399 -8.01 9.86 -3.81
N VAL A 400 -8.22 9.60 -5.12
CA VAL A 400 -8.92 8.41 -5.60
C VAL A 400 -8.10 7.13 -5.34
N VAL A 401 -6.78 7.17 -5.51
CA VAL A 401 -5.89 6.05 -5.13
C VAL A 401 -5.94 5.81 -3.62
N ALA A 402 -5.94 6.86 -2.79
CA ALA A 402 -6.08 6.74 -1.34
C ALA A 402 -7.44 6.13 -0.95
N LEU A 403 -8.50 6.51 -1.65
CA LEU A 403 -9.84 5.93 -1.49
C LEU A 403 -9.82 4.42 -1.79
N LEU A 404 -9.25 4.00 -2.92
CA LEU A 404 -9.14 2.57 -3.29
C LEU A 404 -8.17 1.77 -2.41
N SER A 405 -7.20 2.44 -1.78
CA SER A 405 -6.25 1.82 -0.83
C SER A 405 -6.87 1.59 0.55
N THR A 406 -7.91 2.34 0.92
CA THR A 406 -8.55 2.24 2.23
C THR A 406 -9.16 0.84 2.48
N PRO A 407 -9.94 0.25 1.55
CA PRO A 407 -10.42 -1.12 1.69
C PRO A 407 -9.27 -2.14 1.74
N LEU A 408 -8.22 -1.99 0.92
CA LEU A 408 -7.07 -2.90 0.88
C LEU A 408 -6.27 -2.94 2.20
N ASN A 409 -6.29 -1.84 2.95
CA ASN A 409 -5.62 -1.73 4.24
C ASN A 409 -6.48 -2.25 5.41
N LYS A 410 -7.80 -2.31 5.28
CA LYS A 410 -8.68 -2.82 6.35
C LYS A 410 -9.08 -4.27 6.13
N TYR A 411 -9.52 -4.60 4.92
CA TYR A 411 -10.13 -5.88 4.59
C TYR A 411 -9.15 -6.85 3.93
N ASP A 412 -9.50 -8.13 3.90
CA ASP A 412 -8.74 -9.11 3.12
C ASP A 412 -8.95 -8.90 1.62
N VAL A 413 -7.95 -9.19 0.80
CA VAL A 413 -8.01 -8.95 -0.65
C VAL A 413 -9.17 -9.73 -1.28
N VAL A 414 -9.46 -10.94 -0.80
CA VAL A 414 -10.60 -11.75 -1.28
C VAL A 414 -11.93 -11.02 -1.06
N THR A 415 -12.12 -10.36 0.08
CA THR A 415 -13.35 -9.59 0.34
C THR A 415 -13.43 -8.32 -0.50
N VAL A 416 -12.30 -7.69 -0.83
CA VAL A 416 -12.25 -6.53 -1.74
C VAL A 416 -12.57 -6.94 -3.17
N LEU A 417 -12.15 -8.14 -3.62
CA LEU A 417 -12.52 -8.68 -4.94
C LEU A 417 -14.02 -8.86 -5.11
N GLY A 418 -14.76 -9.05 -4.01
CA GLY A 418 -16.23 -9.16 -4.03
C GLY A 418 -16.98 -7.82 -4.20
N LEU A 419 -16.29 -6.68 -4.15
CA LEU A 419 -16.90 -5.35 -4.29
C LEU A 419 -17.18 -5.03 -5.76
N LYS A 420 -18.46 -4.90 -6.12
CA LYS A 420 -18.91 -4.72 -7.52
C LYS A 420 -18.51 -3.37 -8.08
N GLN A 421 -18.47 -2.31 -7.26
CA GLN A 421 -18.15 -0.96 -7.69
C GLN A 421 -16.66 -0.64 -7.65
N TYR A 422 -15.81 -1.52 -7.10
CA TYR A 422 -14.37 -1.31 -7.03
C TYR A 422 -13.72 -1.20 -8.43
N PRO A 423 -13.99 -2.11 -9.39
CA PRO A 423 -13.47 -1.96 -10.76
C PRO A 423 -14.02 -0.71 -11.47
N ALA A 424 -15.25 -0.30 -11.17
CA ALA A 424 -15.87 0.89 -11.77
C ALA A 424 -15.09 2.16 -11.41
N VAL A 425 -14.74 2.34 -10.13
CA VAL A 425 -13.92 3.49 -9.68
C VAL A 425 -12.49 3.42 -10.26
N LEU A 426 -11.87 2.23 -10.31
CA LEU A 426 -10.55 2.03 -10.89
C LEU A 426 -10.50 2.45 -12.38
N SER A 427 -11.58 2.21 -13.13
CA SER A 427 -11.68 2.57 -14.54
C SER A 427 -11.65 4.09 -14.81
N LEU A 428 -11.92 4.92 -13.79
CA LEU A 428 -11.88 6.39 -13.90
C LEU A 428 -10.45 6.95 -13.85
N LEU A 429 -9.48 6.17 -13.39
CA LEU A 429 -8.07 6.56 -13.28
C LEU A 429 -7.34 6.41 -14.63
N ARG A 430 -6.27 7.19 -14.81
CA ARG A 430 -5.36 7.01 -15.96
C ARG A 430 -4.51 5.74 -15.79
N PRO A 431 -4.00 5.15 -16.89
CA PRO A 431 -3.23 3.90 -16.87
C PRO A 431 -2.09 3.86 -15.83
N ASN A 432 -1.32 4.95 -15.69
CA ASN A 432 -0.24 5.04 -14.71
C ASN A 432 -0.70 4.84 -13.27
N MET A 433 -1.85 5.42 -12.91
CA MET A 433 -2.40 5.30 -11.56
C MET A 433 -3.12 3.96 -11.37
N GLN A 434 -3.69 3.38 -12.44
CA GLN A 434 -4.20 2.01 -12.42
C GLN A 434 -3.09 1.00 -12.13
N ARG A 435 -1.90 1.17 -12.72
CA ARG A 435 -0.70 0.38 -12.41
C ARG A 435 -0.31 0.51 -10.93
N GLU A 436 -0.29 1.73 -10.38
CA GLU A 436 0.02 1.94 -8.96
C GLU A 436 -0.97 1.22 -8.02
N VAL A 437 -2.28 1.28 -8.32
CA VAL A 437 -3.29 0.53 -7.55
C VAL A 437 -3.09 -0.98 -7.70
N ALA A 438 -2.80 -1.48 -8.91
CA ALA A 438 -2.51 -2.90 -9.14
C ALA A 438 -1.28 -3.39 -8.34
N LEU A 439 -0.20 -2.58 -8.28
CA LEU A 439 0.96 -2.87 -7.43
C LEU A 439 0.57 -2.95 -5.96
N ASN A 440 -0.24 -2.00 -5.47
CA ASN A 440 -0.72 -1.99 -4.10
C ASN A 440 -1.58 -3.23 -3.77
N ILE A 441 -2.42 -3.68 -4.70
CA ILE A 441 -3.22 -4.91 -4.57
C ILE A 441 -2.31 -6.13 -4.44
N ALA A 442 -1.37 -6.30 -5.38
CA ALA A 442 -0.45 -7.44 -5.39
C ALA A 442 0.42 -7.48 -4.13
N GLN A 443 0.97 -6.33 -3.71
CA GLN A 443 1.76 -6.24 -2.48
C GLN A 443 0.91 -6.47 -1.21
N SER A 444 -0.35 -6.01 -1.17
CA SER A 444 -1.24 -6.28 -0.03
C SER A 444 -1.55 -7.77 0.10
N LEU A 445 -1.83 -8.44 -1.03
CA LEU A 445 -2.07 -9.89 -1.09
C LEU A 445 -0.87 -10.66 -0.52
N LEU A 446 0.34 -10.33 -0.98
CA LEU A 446 1.57 -11.00 -0.54
C LEU A 446 1.92 -10.71 0.93
N ARG A 447 1.68 -9.48 1.41
CA ARG A 447 1.95 -9.10 2.82
C ARG A 447 1.03 -9.83 3.80
N ARG A 448 -0.24 -10.01 3.44
CA ARG A 448 -1.23 -10.71 4.30
C ARG A 448 -1.19 -12.22 4.16
N GLY A 449 -0.62 -12.74 3.06
CA GLY A 449 -0.55 -14.18 2.79
C GLY A 449 -1.91 -14.81 2.47
N ALA A 450 -2.87 -14.03 1.99
CA ALA A 450 -4.21 -14.50 1.67
C ALA A 450 -4.19 -15.38 0.41
N ARG A 451 -4.78 -16.57 0.49
CA ARG A 451 -4.78 -17.54 -0.60
C ARG A 451 -6.01 -17.37 -1.48
N ILE A 452 -5.80 -17.45 -2.80
CA ILE A 452 -6.89 -17.45 -3.77
C ILE A 452 -7.11 -18.90 -4.21
N SER A 453 -8.26 -19.45 -3.83
CA SER A 453 -8.58 -20.87 -3.98
C SER A 453 -9.62 -21.18 -5.05
N SER A 454 -10.13 -20.17 -5.76
CA SER A 454 -11.21 -20.33 -6.74
C SER A 454 -10.89 -19.62 -8.05
N ALA A 455 -11.30 -20.24 -9.17
CA ALA A 455 -11.09 -19.72 -10.51
C ALA A 455 -11.80 -18.37 -10.74
N GLU A 456 -12.94 -18.14 -10.11
CA GLU A 456 -13.68 -16.86 -10.22
C GLU A 456 -12.89 -15.72 -9.57
N HIS A 457 -12.44 -15.90 -8.33
CA HIS A 457 -11.61 -14.93 -7.62
C HIS A 457 -10.27 -14.69 -8.33
N ALA A 458 -9.70 -15.75 -8.93
CA ALA A 458 -8.50 -15.64 -9.76
C ALA A 458 -8.73 -14.73 -10.98
N GLY A 459 -9.84 -14.93 -11.70
CA GLY A 459 -10.21 -14.10 -12.84
C GLY A 459 -10.44 -12.64 -12.45
N LEU A 460 -11.15 -12.38 -11.35
CA LEU A 460 -11.37 -11.03 -10.83
C LEU A 460 -10.05 -10.34 -10.46
N LEU A 461 -9.15 -11.04 -9.76
CA LEU A 461 -7.84 -10.49 -9.41
C LEU A 461 -7.03 -10.15 -10.67
N LEU A 462 -6.97 -11.07 -11.64
CA LEU A 462 -6.22 -10.85 -12.88
C LEU A 462 -6.79 -9.68 -13.69
N GLY A 463 -8.11 -9.47 -13.64
CA GLY A 463 -8.75 -8.28 -14.20
C GLY A 463 -8.27 -6.98 -13.55
N LEU A 464 -8.11 -6.95 -12.22
CA LEU A 464 -7.57 -5.79 -11.50
C LEU A 464 -6.05 -5.61 -11.71
N LEU A 465 -5.32 -6.70 -11.90
CA LEU A 465 -3.88 -6.68 -12.18
C LEU A 465 -3.56 -6.51 -13.67
N ALA A 466 -4.55 -6.34 -14.54
CA ALA A 466 -4.37 -6.20 -15.98
C ALA A 466 -3.27 -5.18 -16.39
N PRO A 467 -3.11 -4.02 -15.73
CA PRO A 467 -2.02 -3.08 -16.05
C PRO A 467 -0.60 -3.61 -15.79
N LEU A 468 -0.44 -4.68 -15.00
CA LEU A 468 0.83 -5.37 -14.75
C LEU A 468 1.05 -6.56 -15.69
N LEU A 469 -0.04 -7.09 -16.25
CA LEU A 469 -0.02 -8.28 -17.12
C LEU A 469 0.15 -7.92 -18.59
N HIS A 470 -0.40 -6.77 -19.00
CA HIS A 470 -0.43 -6.31 -20.38
C HIS A 470 0.28 -4.98 -20.50
N ASP A 471 0.91 -4.75 -21.65
CA ASP A 471 1.44 -3.42 -21.95
C ASP A 471 0.27 -2.49 -22.27
N VAL A 472 0.19 -1.38 -21.55
CA VAL A 472 -0.89 -0.41 -21.67
C VAL A 472 -0.40 0.79 -22.46
N ASP A 473 -1.17 1.19 -23.47
CA ASP A 473 -0.87 2.37 -24.30
C ASP A 473 -0.68 3.61 -23.42
N GLY A 474 0.50 4.24 -23.54
CA GLY A 474 0.86 5.45 -22.80
C GLY A 474 1.70 5.24 -21.53
N ILE A 475 2.11 4.00 -21.22
CA ILE A 475 3.12 3.71 -20.19
C ILE A 475 4.38 3.16 -20.86
N GLU A 476 5.46 3.95 -20.88
CA GLU A 476 6.78 3.47 -21.28
C GLU A 476 7.51 3.02 -20.01
N LEU A 477 7.75 1.71 -19.89
CA LEU A 477 8.53 1.11 -18.80
C LEU A 477 9.88 0.67 -19.33
N ASP A 478 10.92 0.79 -18.51
CA ASP A 478 12.21 0.19 -18.85
C ASP A 478 12.20 -1.32 -18.55
N SER A 479 13.23 -2.03 -19.02
CA SER A 479 13.32 -3.48 -18.82
C SER A 479 13.38 -3.86 -17.34
N SER A 480 13.94 -3.00 -16.48
CA SER A 480 14.03 -3.25 -15.04
C SER A 480 12.65 -3.20 -14.37
N ASP A 481 11.84 -2.19 -14.69
CA ASP A 481 10.48 -2.03 -14.18
C ASP A 481 9.58 -3.21 -14.63
N ILE A 482 9.75 -3.68 -15.87
CA ILE A 482 9.03 -4.84 -16.39
C ILE A 482 9.45 -6.12 -15.65
N GLU A 483 10.74 -6.29 -15.36
CA GLU A 483 11.26 -7.41 -14.58
C GLU A 483 10.69 -7.40 -13.15
N ASP A 484 10.68 -6.25 -12.48
CA ASP A 484 10.14 -6.10 -11.12
C ASP A 484 8.62 -6.36 -11.06
N ASP A 485 7.85 -5.79 -12.00
CA ASP A 485 6.41 -6.04 -12.14
C ASP A 485 6.15 -7.55 -12.37
N SER A 486 6.92 -8.16 -13.26
CA SER A 486 6.77 -9.58 -13.62
C SER A 486 7.17 -10.50 -12.47
N ALA A 487 8.21 -10.14 -11.70
CA ALA A 487 8.62 -10.87 -10.50
C ALA A 487 7.54 -10.79 -9.41
N LEU A 488 6.87 -9.65 -9.27
CA LEU A 488 5.74 -9.50 -8.34
C LEU A 488 4.55 -10.38 -8.75
N VAL A 489 4.18 -10.37 -10.05
CA VAL A 489 3.12 -11.22 -10.59
C VAL A 489 3.47 -12.72 -10.41
N ALA A 490 4.71 -13.11 -10.67
CA ALA A 490 5.22 -14.46 -10.45
C ALA A 490 5.02 -14.93 -8.99
N ARG A 491 5.25 -14.04 -8.01
CA ARG A 491 4.97 -14.34 -6.60
C ARG A 491 3.48 -14.46 -6.30
N VAL A 492 2.64 -13.63 -6.93
CA VAL A 492 1.17 -13.72 -6.81
C VAL A 492 0.66 -15.07 -7.32
N VAL A 493 1.17 -15.56 -8.45
CA VAL A 493 0.81 -16.88 -9.02
C VAL A 493 1.01 -17.99 -7.98
N HIS A 494 2.10 -17.96 -7.20
CA HIS A 494 2.37 -18.97 -6.17
C HIS A 494 1.40 -18.95 -4.98
N VAL A 495 0.66 -17.86 -4.78
CA VAL A 495 -0.35 -17.73 -3.73
C VAL A 495 -1.73 -18.25 -4.18
N MET A 496 -1.91 -18.43 -5.49
CA MET A 496 -3.14 -18.93 -6.10
C MET A 496 -3.16 -20.46 -6.06
N VAL A 497 -3.49 -20.99 -4.88
CA VAL A 497 -3.51 -22.42 -4.57
C VAL A 497 -4.89 -22.81 -4.06
N ALA A 498 -5.59 -23.63 -4.84
CA ALA A 498 -6.81 -24.31 -4.47
C ALA A 498 -6.50 -25.58 -3.65
N ALA A 499 -7.45 -25.98 -2.80
CA ALA A 499 -7.34 -27.20 -2.01
C ALA A 499 -7.62 -28.47 -2.84
N ASP A 500 -8.44 -28.31 -3.89
CA ASP A 500 -8.83 -29.38 -4.79
C ASP A 500 -8.00 -29.33 -6.08
N SER A 501 -7.64 -30.50 -6.61
CA SER A 501 -6.83 -30.58 -7.82
C SER A 501 -7.62 -30.08 -9.04
N ASP A 502 -8.91 -30.41 -9.13
CA ASP A 502 -9.73 -30.01 -10.28
C ASP A 502 -9.95 -28.49 -10.30
N GLU A 503 -10.19 -27.86 -9.16
CA GLU A 503 -10.27 -26.40 -9.06
C GLU A 503 -8.91 -25.73 -9.32
N GLN A 504 -7.79 -26.34 -8.90
CA GLN A 504 -6.45 -25.84 -9.23
C GLN A 504 -6.19 -25.85 -10.74
N HIS A 505 -6.68 -26.87 -11.45
CA HIS A 505 -6.58 -26.95 -12.90
C HIS A 505 -7.32 -25.77 -13.56
N ARG A 506 -8.54 -25.45 -13.09
CA ARG A 506 -9.33 -24.30 -13.57
C ARG A 506 -8.70 -22.95 -13.23
N VAL A 507 -8.07 -22.81 -12.05
CA VAL A 507 -7.31 -21.61 -11.69
C VAL A 507 -6.14 -21.41 -12.65
N LEU A 508 -5.42 -22.49 -13.00
CA LEU A 508 -4.32 -22.45 -13.96
C LEU A 508 -4.78 -22.14 -15.39
N ASP A 509 -5.98 -22.57 -15.80
CA ASP A 509 -6.61 -22.15 -17.07
C ASP A 509 -6.72 -20.64 -17.18
N VAL A 510 -7.33 -20.03 -16.17
CA VAL A 510 -7.56 -18.58 -16.15
C VAL A 510 -6.23 -17.83 -16.09
N LEU A 511 -5.27 -18.32 -15.31
CA LEU A 511 -3.93 -17.74 -15.21
C LEU A 511 -3.17 -17.78 -16.53
N GLN A 512 -3.11 -18.95 -17.18
CA GLN A 512 -2.40 -19.11 -18.43
C GLN A 512 -3.02 -18.25 -19.54
N ALA A 513 -4.36 -18.23 -19.65
CA ALA A 513 -5.06 -17.40 -20.63
C ALA A 513 -4.85 -15.89 -20.41
N ALA A 514 -4.63 -15.45 -19.17
CA ALA A 514 -4.27 -14.07 -18.87
C ALA A 514 -2.80 -13.76 -19.22
N LEU A 515 -1.86 -14.61 -18.81
CA LEU A 515 -0.42 -14.33 -18.94
C LEU A 515 0.08 -14.40 -20.39
N VAL A 516 -0.50 -15.27 -21.23
CA VAL A 516 -0.14 -15.39 -22.66
C VAL A 516 -0.50 -14.14 -23.46
N ARG A 517 -1.41 -13.29 -22.96
CA ARG A 517 -1.75 -12.00 -23.59
C ARG A 517 -0.74 -10.88 -23.28
N GLY A 518 0.21 -11.10 -22.37
CA GLY A 518 1.28 -10.13 -22.06
C GLY A 518 2.36 -10.06 -23.13
N SER A 519 3.33 -9.16 -22.99
CA SER A 519 4.48 -9.10 -23.91
C SER A 519 5.49 -10.24 -23.70
N PRO A 520 6.31 -10.56 -24.71
CA PRO A 520 7.33 -11.62 -24.62
C PRO A 520 8.29 -11.46 -23.42
N GLU A 521 8.66 -10.22 -23.07
CA GLU A 521 9.52 -9.95 -21.91
C GLU A 521 8.84 -10.34 -20.59
N ARG A 522 7.57 -9.95 -20.40
CA ARG A 522 6.78 -10.35 -19.20
C ARG A 522 6.55 -11.86 -19.13
N GLN A 523 6.28 -12.47 -20.28
CA GLN A 523 6.02 -13.91 -20.39
C GLN A 523 7.24 -14.74 -19.96
N ARG A 524 8.47 -14.28 -20.28
CA ARG A 524 9.72 -14.94 -19.89
C ARG A 524 9.85 -15.16 -18.39
N HIS A 525 9.34 -14.23 -17.57
CA HIS A 525 9.45 -14.29 -16.12
C HIS A 525 8.22 -14.93 -15.44
N THR A 526 7.03 -14.76 -16.02
CA THR A 526 5.77 -15.21 -15.41
C THR A 526 5.39 -16.64 -15.79
N LEU A 527 5.52 -17.04 -17.06
CA LEU A 527 5.12 -18.38 -17.52
C LEU A 527 5.88 -19.55 -16.86
N PRO A 528 7.18 -19.44 -16.52
CA PRO A 528 7.87 -20.50 -15.78
C PRO A 528 7.18 -20.82 -14.45
N THR A 529 6.64 -19.82 -13.75
CA THR A 529 5.95 -20.05 -12.47
C THR A 529 4.66 -20.86 -12.63
N VAL A 530 3.90 -20.60 -13.69
CA VAL A 530 2.70 -21.40 -14.05
C VAL A 530 3.11 -22.84 -14.32
N ALA A 531 4.18 -23.05 -15.11
CA ALA A 531 4.70 -24.38 -15.39
C ALA A 531 5.16 -25.11 -14.11
N PHE A 532 5.83 -24.42 -13.18
CA PHE A 532 6.24 -25.02 -11.90
C PHE A 532 5.05 -25.40 -11.01
N VAL A 533 4.01 -24.56 -10.94
CA VAL A 533 2.79 -24.88 -10.17
C VAL A 533 2.05 -26.06 -10.81
N ALA A 534 1.96 -26.10 -12.14
CA ALA A 534 1.39 -27.22 -12.89
C ALA A 534 2.21 -28.51 -12.72
N LEU A 535 3.55 -28.44 -12.73
CA LEU A 535 4.43 -29.60 -12.52
C LEU A 535 4.31 -30.17 -11.11
N LYS A 536 4.23 -29.30 -10.09
CA LYS A 536 4.06 -29.73 -8.70
C LYS A 536 2.76 -30.50 -8.53
N THR A 537 1.66 -29.94 -9.04
CA THR A 537 0.32 -30.54 -8.94
C THR A 537 0.20 -31.80 -9.79
N PHE A 538 0.82 -31.82 -10.97
CA PHE A 538 0.95 -33.02 -11.80
C PHE A 538 1.63 -34.17 -11.04
N ARG A 539 2.76 -33.89 -10.38
CA ARG A 539 3.46 -34.89 -9.56
C ARG A 539 2.59 -35.37 -8.38
N ASP A 540 1.94 -34.45 -7.68
CA ASP A 540 1.12 -34.79 -6.51
C ASP A 540 -0.10 -35.66 -6.90
N VAL A 541 -0.68 -35.44 -8.08
CA VAL A 541 -1.75 -36.28 -8.66
C VAL A 541 -1.20 -37.64 -9.11
N ALA A 542 -0.04 -37.66 -9.78
CA ALA A 542 0.60 -38.89 -10.26
C ALA A 542 1.02 -39.82 -9.11
N GLU A 543 1.50 -39.28 -7.99
CA GLU A 543 1.87 -40.04 -6.80
C GLU A 543 0.66 -40.43 -5.92
N GLY A 544 -0.57 -40.10 -6.33
CA GLY A 544 -1.80 -40.38 -5.59
C GLY A 544 -1.99 -39.56 -4.30
N LYS A 545 -1.18 -38.50 -4.11
CA LYS A 545 -1.26 -37.60 -2.93
C LYS A 545 -2.41 -36.60 -3.04
N ALA A 546 -2.83 -36.28 -4.26
CA ALA A 546 -3.99 -35.43 -4.56
C ALA A 546 -5.08 -36.24 -5.27
N GLN A 547 -6.33 -36.09 -4.80
CA GLN A 547 -7.47 -36.76 -5.42
C GLN A 547 -7.89 -35.99 -6.68
N ALA A 548 -7.83 -36.65 -7.83
CA ALA A 548 -8.29 -36.12 -9.11
C ALA A 548 -9.60 -36.82 -9.50
N LYS A 549 -10.71 -36.08 -9.62
CA LYS A 549 -12.01 -36.64 -10.01
C LYS A 549 -12.31 -36.36 -11.47
N GLU A 550 -12.04 -35.14 -11.93
CA GLU A 550 -12.34 -34.68 -13.29
C GLU A 550 -11.11 -34.71 -14.20
N PHE A 551 -9.93 -34.30 -13.70
CA PHE A 551 -8.71 -34.18 -14.50
C PHE A 551 -7.65 -35.24 -14.15
N PRO A 552 -7.53 -36.35 -14.91
CA PRO A 552 -6.53 -37.38 -14.66
C PRO A 552 -5.10 -36.88 -14.96
N ALA A 553 -4.09 -37.70 -14.60
CA ALA A 553 -2.67 -37.38 -14.82
C ALA A 553 -2.35 -36.97 -16.28
N GLU A 554 -3.01 -37.58 -17.28
CA GLU A 554 -2.86 -37.19 -18.69
C GLU A 554 -3.30 -35.74 -18.97
N ALA A 555 -4.39 -35.29 -18.34
CA ALA A 555 -4.88 -33.91 -18.49
C ALA A 555 -3.87 -32.92 -17.88
N TRP A 556 -3.29 -33.26 -16.74
CA TRP A 556 -2.21 -32.50 -16.11
C TRP A 556 -0.92 -32.48 -16.95
N ALA A 557 -0.58 -33.57 -17.62
CA ALA A 557 0.55 -33.58 -18.53
C ALA A 557 0.31 -32.68 -19.76
N LYS A 558 -0.90 -32.71 -20.34
CA LYS A 558 -1.33 -31.78 -21.40
C LYS A 558 -1.28 -30.32 -20.92
N ARG A 559 -1.64 -30.06 -19.67
CA ARG A 559 -1.55 -28.73 -19.04
C ARG A 559 -0.11 -28.23 -18.96
N VAL A 560 0.79 -29.06 -18.43
CA VAL A 560 2.22 -28.74 -18.35
C VAL A 560 2.77 -28.50 -19.75
N HIS A 561 2.45 -29.38 -20.71
CA HIS A 561 2.84 -29.21 -22.10
C HIS A 561 2.37 -27.85 -22.65
N ALA A 562 1.08 -27.50 -22.49
CA ALA A 562 0.56 -26.22 -22.97
C ALA A 562 1.29 -25.01 -22.34
N ALA A 563 1.59 -25.06 -21.03
CA ALA A 563 2.29 -23.99 -20.32
C ALA A 563 3.73 -23.83 -20.81
N VAL A 564 4.45 -24.94 -21.02
CA VAL A 564 5.84 -24.92 -21.50
C VAL A 564 5.92 -24.59 -22.99
N SER A 565 4.97 -25.03 -23.82
CA SER A 565 4.86 -24.64 -25.23
C SER A 565 4.61 -23.14 -25.41
N ALA A 566 3.82 -22.52 -24.52
CA ALA A 566 3.67 -21.06 -24.50
C ALA A 566 4.99 -20.35 -24.15
N LEU A 567 5.78 -20.90 -23.21
CA LEU A 567 7.11 -20.37 -22.88
C LEU A 567 8.11 -20.56 -24.04
N ALA A 568 7.99 -21.66 -24.79
CA ALA A 568 8.84 -21.97 -25.93
C ALA A 568 8.65 -21.01 -27.11
N ALA A 569 7.47 -20.40 -27.23
CA ALA A 569 7.20 -19.37 -28.24
C ALA A 569 7.89 -18.02 -27.96
N VAL A 570 8.47 -17.85 -26.77
CA VAL A 570 9.19 -16.66 -26.28
C VAL A 570 10.70 -16.94 -26.31
N PRO A 571 11.60 -15.93 -26.37
CA PRO A 571 13.06 -16.12 -26.29
C PRO A 571 13.54 -16.63 -24.90
N ALA A 572 13.03 -17.78 -24.47
CA ALA A 572 13.31 -18.47 -23.21
C ALA A 572 13.55 -19.98 -23.44
N ALA A 573 14.15 -20.32 -24.59
CA ALA A 573 14.40 -21.69 -25.04
C ALA A 573 15.07 -22.59 -24.00
N ASP A 574 16.13 -22.11 -23.34
CA ASP A 574 16.88 -22.87 -22.33
C ASP A 574 15.98 -23.30 -21.15
N ALA A 575 15.09 -22.40 -20.70
CA ALA A 575 14.16 -22.66 -19.60
C ALA A 575 13.00 -23.58 -20.04
N ALA A 576 12.47 -23.38 -21.25
CA ALA A 576 11.43 -24.25 -21.81
C ALA A 576 11.94 -25.68 -21.99
N LEU A 577 13.15 -25.86 -22.53
CA LEU A 577 13.79 -27.16 -22.69
C LEU A 577 13.98 -27.86 -21.33
N ALA A 578 14.50 -27.15 -20.33
CA ALA A 578 14.65 -27.71 -18.99
C ALA A 578 13.30 -28.13 -18.38
N LEU A 579 12.24 -27.34 -18.55
CA LEU A 579 10.90 -27.65 -18.05
C LEU A 579 10.26 -28.85 -18.79
N PHE A 580 10.46 -28.97 -20.11
CA PHE A 580 10.03 -30.16 -20.86
C PHE A 580 10.72 -31.43 -20.36
N LEU A 581 12.01 -31.36 -20.04
CA LEU A 581 12.76 -32.50 -19.48
C LEU A 581 12.26 -32.88 -18.09
N VAL A 582 12.01 -31.90 -17.22
CA VAL A 582 11.44 -32.17 -15.89
C VAL A 582 10.03 -32.75 -16.01
N ALA A 583 9.21 -32.26 -16.94
CA ALA A 583 7.89 -32.81 -17.23
C ALA A 583 7.98 -34.26 -17.71
N ALA A 584 8.92 -34.57 -18.62
CA ALA A 584 9.15 -35.92 -19.13
C ALA A 584 9.58 -36.89 -18.03
N ALA A 585 10.44 -36.44 -17.11
CA ALA A 585 10.87 -37.23 -15.96
C ALA A 585 9.70 -37.54 -15.01
N VAL A 586 8.83 -36.57 -14.71
CA VAL A 586 7.64 -36.80 -13.87
C VAL A 586 6.63 -37.70 -14.58
N ALA A 587 6.44 -37.52 -15.89
CA ALA A 587 5.56 -38.37 -16.70
C ALA A 587 6.03 -39.83 -16.74
N SER A 588 7.35 -40.06 -16.81
CA SER A 588 7.95 -41.40 -16.75
C SER A 588 7.88 -41.96 -15.31
N GLU A 589 8.55 -41.34 -14.34
CA GLU A 589 8.77 -41.96 -13.03
C GLU A 589 7.52 -41.99 -12.15
N SER A 590 6.72 -40.92 -12.17
CA SER A 590 5.55 -40.80 -11.29
C SER A 590 4.26 -41.28 -11.96
N ALA A 591 4.03 -40.91 -13.23
CA ALA A 591 2.75 -41.16 -13.90
C ALA A 591 2.72 -42.39 -14.82
N ARG A 592 3.89 -42.94 -15.17
CA ARG A 592 4.06 -44.06 -16.11
C ARG A 592 3.36 -43.88 -17.48
N LEU A 593 3.37 -42.66 -18.01
CA LEU A 593 2.73 -42.32 -19.29
C LEU A 593 3.74 -42.32 -20.45
N GLU A 594 3.89 -43.45 -21.13
CA GLU A 594 4.88 -43.62 -22.20
C GLU A 594 4.74 -42.63 -23.36
N LEU A 595 3.55 -42.55 -23.98
CA LEU A 595 3.30 -41.69 -25.15
C LEU A 595 3.58 -40.22 -24.84
N VAL A 596 3.15 -39.78 -23.65
CA VAL A 596 3.35 -38.41 -23.18
C VAL A 596 4.83 -38.12 -22.95
N THR A 597 5.57 -39.05 -22.34
CA THR A 597 7.03 -38.91 -22.16
C THR A 597 7.74 -38.80 -23.50
N TYR A 598 7.38 -39.63 -24.49
CA TYR A 598 7.96 -39.55 -25.83
C TYR A 598 7.69 -38.21 -26.50
N ASP A 599 6.44 -37.74 -26.50
CA ASP A 599 6.05 -36.46 -27.08
C ASP A 599 6.81 -35.28 -26.45
N LEU A 600 7.00 -35.29 -25.13
CA LEU A 600 7.76 -34.25 -24.42
C LEU A 600 9.25 -34.24 -24.81
N PHE A 601 9.84 -35.41 -25.05
CA PHE A 601 11.22 -35.50 -25.55
C PHE A 601 11.35 -35.03 -26.99
N GLU A 602 10.39 -35.34 -27.87
CA GLU A 602 10.38 -34.83 -29.24
C GLU A 602 10.33 -33.30 -29.27
N GLN A 603 9.51 -32.68 -28.42
CA GLN A 603 9.47 -31.22 -28.29
C GLN A 603 10.79 -30.64 -27.75
N ALA A 604 11.43 -31.30 -26.78
CA ALA A 604 12.73 -30.89 -26.27
C ALA A 604 13.83 -30.96 -27.34
N PHE A 605 13.81 -31.99 -28.21
CA PHE A 605 14.72 -32.10 -29.34
C PHE A 605 14.47 -31.04 -30.41
N LEU A 606 13.20 -30.73 -30.71
CA LEU A 606 12.84 -29.66 -31.63
C LEU A 606 13.39 -28.30 -31.15
N LEU A 607 13.22 -27.99 -29.87
CA LEU A 607 13.78 -26.75 -29.31
C LEU A 607 15.30 -26.73 -29.32
N TYR A 608 15.94 -27.86 -29.06
CA TYR A 608 17.40 -27.98 -29.16
C TYR A 608 17.90 -27.63 -30.57
N GLU A 609 17.19 -28.06 -31.63
CA GLU A 609 17.57 -27.78 -33.02
C GLU A 609 17.30 -26.33 -33.44
N GLU A 610 16.13 -25.79 -33.10
CA GLU A 610 15.67 -24.51 -33.64
C GLU A 610 16.18 -23.30 -32.86
N SER A 611 16.37 -23.44 -31.54
CA SER A 611 16.42 -22.28 -30.64
C SER A 611 17.68 -22.15 -29.77
N VAL A 612 18.61 -23.12 -29.80
CA VAL A 612 19.88 -23.08 -29.05
C VAL A 612 21.06 -22.87 -30.01
N PRO A 613 21.48 -21.62 -30.31
CA PRO A 613 22.53 -21.34 -31.29
C PRO A 613 23.97 -21.45 -30.73
N ASP A 614 24.16 -21.33 -29.41
CA ASP A 614 25.48 -21.29 -28.78
C ASP A 614 26.03 -22.72 -28.52
N SER A 615 27.22 -23.02 -29.04
CA SER A 615 27.89 -24.33 -28.91
C SER A 615 28.07 -24.79 -27.46
N ARG A 616 28.31 -23.89 -26.50
CA ARG A 616 28.46 -24.28 -25.09
C ARG A 616 27.11 -24.63 -24.46
N ARG A 617 26.05 -23.89 -24.82
CA ARG A 617 24.69 -24.16 -24.36
C ARG A 617 24.14 -25.44 -24.98
N GLN A 618 24.45 -25.71 -26.25
CA GLN A 618 24.13 -26.98 -26.90
C GLN A 618 24.74 -28.18 -26.15
N ALA A 619 26.01 -28.11 -25.76
CA ALA A 619 26.64 -29.18 -24.99
C ALA A 619 25.95 -29.41 -23.63
N SER A 620 25.60 -28.35 -22.91
CA SER A 620 24.89 -28.44 -21.63
C SER A 620 23.45 -28.95 -21.76
N ALA A 621 22.71 -28.46 -22.76
CA ALA A 621 21.34 -28.92 -23.05
C ALA A 621 21.32 -30.39 -23.45
N LEU A 622 22.25 -30.83 -24.31
CA LEU A 622 22.38 -32.23 -24.70
C LEU A 622 22.71 -33.12 -23.50
N ALA A 623 23.62 -32.70 -22.62
CA ALA A 623 23.91 -33.41 -21.38
C ALA A 623 22.67 -33.53 -20.47
N ALA A 624 21.84 -32.49 -20.37
CA ALA A 624 20.58 -32.53 -19.63
C ALA A 624 19.55 -33.48 -20.25
N ILE A 625 19.41 -33.49 -21.59
CA ILE A 625 18.54 -34.42 -22.32
C ILE A 625 18.99 -35.87 -22.04
N VAL A 626 20.28 -36.15 -22.22
CA VAL A 626 20.88 -37.48 -21.99
C VAL A 626 20.70 -37.92 -20.54
N GLY A 627 20.98 -37.04 -19.57
CA GLY A 627 20.83 -37.35 -18.15
C GLY A 627 19.37 -37.63 -17.76
N THR A 628 18.41 -36.93 -18.36
CA THR A 628 16.98 -37.15 -18.12
C THR A 628 16.49 -38.44 -18.77
N LEU A 629 16.89 -38.69 -20.03
CA LEU A 629 16.55 -39.91 -20.76
C LEU A 629 17.14 -41.16 -20.09
N HIS A 630 18.33 -41.05 -19.49
CA HIS A 630 18.94 -42.14 -18.71
C HIS A 630 18.09 -42.52 -17.49
N ARG A 631 17.41 -41.54 -16.86
CA ARG A 631 16.54 -41.79 -15.71
C ARG A 631 15.18 -42.38 -16.09
N CYS A 632 14.69 -42.11 -17.31
CA CYS A 632 13.39 -42.60 -17.76
C CYS A 632 13.44 -44.12 -18.06
N ARG A 633 12.51 -44.88 -17.48
CA ARG A 633 12.39 -46.35 -17.66
C ARG A 633 11.09 -46.81 -18.34
N VAL A 634 10.17 -45.89 -18.57
CA VAL A 634 8.82 -46.22 -19.07
C VAL A 634 8.75 -46.39 -20.59
N LEU A 635 9.77 -45.92 -21.31
CA LEU A 635 9.85 -46.04 -22.77
C LEU A 635 10.11 -47.49 -23.19
N ASP A 636 9.39 -47.97 -24.20
CA ASP A 636 9.68 -49.22 -24.88
C ASP A 636 11.06 -49.21 -25.59
N ALA A 637 11.49 -50.38 -26.07
CA ALA A 637 12.79 -50.53 -26.71
C ALA A 637 12.91 -49.71 -28.01
N ASP A 638 11.81 -49.57 -28.76
CA ASP A 638 11.78 -48.92 -30.07
C ASP A 638 11.77 -47.39 -29.95
N ALA A 639 10.91 -46.83 -29.12
CA ALA A 639 10.82 -45.39 -28.83
C ALA A 639 12.10 -44.91 -28.12
N ARG A 640 12.60 -45.68 -27.14
CA ARG A 640 13.90 -45.39 -26.52
C ARG A 640 15.03 -45.44 -27.55
N GLY A 641 15.08 -46.46 -28.39
CA GLY A 641 16.08 -46.60 -29.45
C GLY A 641 16.08 -45.40 -30.40
N ALA A 642 14.90 -44.91 -30.79
CA ALA A 642 14.76 -43.73 -31.64
C ALA A 642 15.31 -42.46 -30.99
N LEU A 643 14.98 -42.19 -29.72
CA LEU A 643 15.47 -41.01 -28.98
C LEU A 643 16.99 -41.09 -28.72
N VAL A 644 17.50 -42.27 -28.40
CA VAL A 644 18.95 -42.50 -28.21
C VAL A 644 19.70 -42.30 -29.52
N HIS A 645 19.18 -42.79 -30.64
CA HIS A 645 19.77 -42.58 -31.96
C HIS A 645 19.81 -41.09 -32.32
N LYS A 646 18.74 -40.33 -32.04
CA LYS A 646 18.71 -38.87 -32.20
C LYS A 646 19.76 -38.18 -31.33
N ALA A 647 19.81 -38.48 -30.02
CA ALA A 647 20.82 -37.95 -29.10
C ALA A 647 22.27 -38.22 -29.56
N ALA A 648 22.56 -39.46 -29.96
CA ALA A 648 23.86 -39.87 -30.48
C ALA A 648 24.22 -39.17 -31.81
N GLY A 649 23.21 -38.85 -32.63
CA GLY A 649 23.34 -38.04 -33.83
C GLY A 649 23.77 -36.60 -33.52
N TYR A 650 23.17 -35.97 -32.50
CA TYR A 650 23.52 -34.61 -32.08
C TYR A 650 24.92 -34.49 -31.49
N CYS A 651 25.45 -35.54 -30.84
CA CYS A 651 26.84 -35.53 -30.37
C CYS A 651 27.83 -35.27 -31.52
N SER A 652 27.57 -35.77 -32.73
CA SER A 652 28.41 -35.51 -33.91
C SER A 652 28.31 -34.09 -34.46
N LYS A 653 27.23 -33.37 -34.14
CA LYS A 653 26.93 -32.03 -34.67
C LYS A 653 27.51 -30.90 -33.81
N LEU A 654 27.99 -31.19 -32.59
CA LEU A 654 28.66 -30.21 -31.74
C LEU A 654 29.95 -29.70 -32.41
N LEU A 655 30.31 -28.43 -32.22
CA LEU A 655 31.48 -27.84 -32.89
C LEU A 655 32.82 -28.19 -32.22
N ARG A 656 32.83 -28.25 -30.88
CA ARG A 656 34.04 -28.48 -30.08
C ARG A 656 34.28 -29.97 -29.88
N ARG A 657 35.50 -30.43 -30.18
CA ARG A 657 35.85 -31.87 -30.10
C ARG A 657 35.88 -32.39 -28.65
N ALA A 658 36.22 -31.54 -27.70
CA ALA A 658 36.14 -31.89 -26.28
C ALA A 658 34.68 -32.16 -25.85
N ASP A 659 33.78 -31.25 -26.20
CA ASP A 659 32.35 -31.37 -25.90
C ASP A 659 31.72 -32.58 -26.64
N GLN A 660 32.15 -32.87 -27.88
CA GLN A 660 31.76 -34.09 -28.61
C GLN A 660 32.18 -35.36 -27.87
N CYS A 661 33.42 -35.42 -27.37
CA CYS A 661 33.93 -36.58 -26.64
C CYS A 661 33.12 -36.81 -25.35
N LEU A 662 32.94 -35.78 -24.54
CA LEU A 662 32.17 -35.85 -23.30
C LEU A 662 30.69 -36.22 -23.55
N ALA A 663 30.07 -35.68 -24.61
CA ALA A 663 28.70 -36.05 -24.96
C ALA A 663 28.57 -37.52 -25.41
N VAL A 664 29.54 -38.05 -26.17
CA VAL A 664 29.56 -39.47 -26.56
C VAL A 664 29.76 -40.39 -25.34
N LEU A 665 30.58 -39.97 -24.38
CA LEU A 665 30.72 -40.67 -23.10
C LEU A 665 29.42 -40.64 -22.31
N ALA A 666 28.73 -39.50 -22.22
CA ALA A 666 27.41 -39.42 -21.58
C ALA A 666 26.38 -40.35 -22.25
N VAL A 667 26.36 -40.40 -23.60
CA VAL A 667 25.47 -41.29 -24.36
C VAL A 667 25.79 -42.77 -24.12
N SER A 668 27.02 -43.14 -23.76
CA SER A 668 27.34 -44.53 -23.40
C SER A 668 26.46 -45.03 -22.23
N HIS A 669 26.10 -44.15 -21.29
CA HIS A 669 25.21 -44.47 -20.17
C HIS A 669 23.76 -44.72 -20.59
N LEU A 670 23.32 -44.27 -21.78
CA LEU A 670 21.97 -44.57 -22.28
C LEU A 670 21.79 -46.03 -22.66
N TYR A 671 22.88 -46.67 -23.09
CA TYR A 671 22.96 -48.09 -23.46
C TYR A 671 23.19 -49.02 -22.26
N TYR A 672 23.36 -48.46 -21.05
CA TYR A 672 23.62 -49.22 -19.83
C TYR A 672 22.93 -48.62 -18.60
N GLN A 673 21.86 -49.26 -18.14
CA GLN A 673 21.14 -48.90 -16.92
C GLN A 673 21.34 -49.96 -15.80
N GLU A 674 21.37 -49.51 -14.55
CA GLU A 674 21.39 -50.40 -13.39
C GLU A 674 19.99 -50.92 -13.04
N GLU A 675 19.91 -52.16 -12.56
CA GLU A 675 18.69 -52.73 -11.96
C GLU A 675 18.36 -51.98 -10.67
N ARG A 676 17.07 -51.71 -10.40
CA ARG A 676 16.67 -51.08 -9.13
C ARG A 676 16.62 -52.20 -8.08
N ALA A 677 17.17 -51.96 -6.89
CA ALA A 677 17.19 -52.95 -5.80
C ALA A 677 15.79 -53.40 -5.29
N GLU A 678 14.71 -52.76 -5.73
CA GLU A 678 13.33 -53.12 -5.38
C GLU A 678 12.71 -54.19 -6.31
N GLU A 679 13.40 -54.59 -7.39
CA GLU A 679 12.89 -55.55 -8.40
C GLU A 679 13.16 -57.04 -8.04
N GLY A 680 13.65 -57.32 -6.83
CA GLY A 680 14.11 -58.66 -6.40
C GLY A 680 13.15 -59.49 -5.53
N ALA A 681 11.87 -59.15 -5.42
CA ALA A 681 10.94 -59.88 -4.55
C ALA A 681 9.58 -60.14 -5.21
N GLU A 682 9.58 -60.81 -6.37
CA GLU A 682 8.44 -61.59 -6.84
C GLU A 682 8.91 -62.58 -7.93
N GLU A 683 9.90 -63.41 -7.60
CA GLU A 683 10.03 -64.72 -8.26
C GLU A 683 8.83 -65.57 -7.80
N THR A 684 7.81 -65.63 -8.66
CA THR A 684 6.69 -66.53 -8.52
C THR A 684 7.18 -67.96 -8.67
N ASP A 685 7.32 -68.63 -7.54
CA ASP A 685 7.50 -70.07 -7.42
C ASP A 685 6.26 -70.76 -8.01
N ALA A 686 6.38 -71.24 -9.24
CA ALA A 686 5.32 -71.95 -9.93
C ALA A 686 5.22 -73.38 -9.38
N SER A 687 4.52 -73.58 -8.27
CA SER A 687 3.81 -74.84 -8.01
C SER A 687 2.69 -74.70 -6.98
N GLN A 688 1.55 -75.32 -7.30
CA GLN A 688 0.39 -75.64 -6.46
C GLN A 688 -0.78 -74.66 -6.49
N SER A 689 -1.71 -75.01 -7.37
CA SER A 689 -3.14 -74.76 -7.30
C SER A 689 -3.76 -75.14 -5.94
N ASP A 690 -4.61 -74.28 -5.39
CA ASP A 690 -6.00 -74.68 -5.10
C ASP A 690 -6.91 -73.49 -4.78
N ALA A 691 -8.17 -73.65 -5.18
CA ALA A 691 -9.25 -72.67 -5.16
C ALA A 691 -9.80 -72.38 -3.75
N THR A 692 -10.28 -71.15 -3.50
CA THR A 692 -11.68 -70.80 -3.17
C THR A 692 -11.84 -69.37 -2.61
N GLY A 693 -12.76 -68.57 -3.17
CA GLY A 693 -13.66 -67.71 -2.38
C GLY A 693 -13.45 -66.19 -2.27
N ALA A 694 -14.10 -65.43 -3.16
CA ALA A 694 -14.97 -64.24 -2.90
C ALA A 694 -14.38 -62.86 -2.49
N HIS A 695 -14.28 -61.90 -3.42
CA HIS A 695 -15.26 -60.82 -3.75
C HIS A 695 -14.64 -59.74 -4.68
N PRO A 696 -15.42 -59.06 -5.54
CA PRO A 696 -14.88 -58.25 -6.66
C PRO A 696 -14.56 -56.81 -6.24
N ALA A 697 -13.35 -56.35 -6.58
CA ALA A 697 -12.94 -54.95 -6.55
C ALA A 697 -13.49 -54.19 -7.79
N PRO A 698 -13.72 -52.86 -7.70
CA PRO A 698 -14.42 -52.08 -8.73
C PRO A 698 -13.57 -51.90 -10.01
N PRO A 699 -14.21 -51.73 -11.19
CA PRO A 699 -13.54 -51.70 -12.47
C PRO A 699 -12.92 -50.33 -12.73
N GLY A 700 -11.61 -50.27 -12.98
CA GLY A 700 -10.95 -49.02 -13.39
C GLY A 700 -9.46 -48.87 -13.06
N ALA A 701 -8.83 -49.81 -12.35
CA ALA A 701 -7.37 -49.88 -12.27
C ALA A 701 -6.85 -50.63 -13.50
N GLY A 702 -6.49 -49.87 -14.54
CA GLY A 702 -5.66 -50.40 -15.62
C GLY A 702 -4.42 -51.04 -15.01
N GLN A 703 -4.17 -52.29 -15.36
CA GLN A 703 -2.92 -52.97 -15.04
C GLN A 703 -1.79 -52.14 -15.64
N ASP A 704 -1.01 -51.47 -14.80
CA ASP A 704 0.21 -50.80 -15.24
C ASP A 704 1.11 -51.84 -15.92
N PRO A 705 1.63 -51.58 -17.13
CA PRO A 705 2.64 -52.46 -17.71
C PRO A 705 3.86 -52.51 -16.76
N PRO A 706 4.44 -53.70 -16.53
CA PRO A 706 5.64 -53.81 -15.72
C PRO A 706 6.75 -52.95 -16.33
N PRO A 707 7.61 -52.30 -15.52
CA PRO A 707 8.72 -51.51 -16.05
C PRO A 707 9.56 -52.38 -16.99
N HIS A 708 9.88 -51.83 -18.16
CA HIS A 708 10.70 -52.54 -19.14
C HIS A 708 12.07 -52.90 -18.52
N PRO A 709 12.63 -54.08 -18.87
CA PRO A 709 13.90 -54.52 -18.32
C PRO A 709 15.01 -53.49 -18.60
N ALA A 710 15.91 -53.31 -17.63
CA ALA A 710 17.01 -52.36 -17.74
C ALA A 710 17.86 -52.62 -18.99
N VAL A 711 18.13 -51.57 -19.77
CA VAL A 711 18.89 -51.69 -21.03
C VAL A 711 20.34 -52.04 -20.73
N ARG A 712 20.82 -53.15 -21.30
CA ARG A 712 22.20 -53.65 -21.18
C ARG A 712 22.77 -54.02 -22.55
N ASP A 713 23.24 -53.03 -23.31
CA ASP A 713 23.95 -53.25 -24.57
C ASP A 713 25.45 -52.93 -24.43
N GLY A 714 26.22 -53.93 -24.00
CA GLY A 714 27.68 -53.79 -23.84
C GLY A 714 28.43 -53.55 -25.16
N ALA A 715 27.86 -53.96 -26.31
CA ALA A 715 28.50 -53.74 -27.61
C ALA A 715 28.36 -52.28 -28.06
N ALA A 716 27.18 -51.67 -27.85
CA ALA A 716 26.96 -50.26 -28.11
C ALA A 716 27.81 -49.37 -27.16
N VAL A 717 27.93 -49.73 -25.88
CA VAL A 717 28.82 -49.03 -24.93
C VAL A 717 30.26 -49.02 -25.43
N LEU A 718 30.79 -50.17 -25.83
CA LEU A 718 32.16 -50.27 -26.37
C LEU A 718 32.32 -49.46 -27.67
N SER A 719 31.29 -49.43 -28.52
CA SER A 719 31.28 -48.61 -29.74
C SER A 719 31.38 -47.10 -29.43
N CYS A 720 30.63 -46.63 -28.42
CA CYS A 720 30.71 -45.25 -27.93
C CYS A 720 32.10 -44.92 -27.37
N LEU A 721 32.68 -45.79 -26.54
CA LEU A 721 34.02 -45.59 -25.98
C LEU A 721 35.10 -45.54 -27.07
N LYS A 722 35.04 -46.43 -28.08
CA LYS A 722 35.94 -46.38 -29.25
C LYS A 722 35.72 -45.14 -30.11
N ARG A 723 34.49 -44.64 -30.21
CA ARG A 723 34.17 -43.39 -30.91
C ARG A 723 34.73 -42.17 -30.16
N ALA A 724 34.59 -42.11 -28.83
CA ALA A 724 35.18 -41.07 -28.00
C ALA A 724 36.71 -41.04 -28.17
N LEU A 725 37.37 -42.20 -28.12
CA LEU A 725 38.82 -42.30 -28.33
C LEU A 725 39.28 -41.77 -29.70
N ARG A 726 38.54 -42.07 -30.77
CA ARG A 726 38.82 -41.52 -32.11
C ARG A 726 38.70 -40.00 -32.16
N ILE A 727 37.72 -39.42 -31.47
CA ILE A 727 37.52 -37.96 -31.40
C ILE A 727 38.68 -37.30 -30.65
N THR A 728 39.10 -37.87 -29.51
CA THR A 728 40.23 -37.37 -28.72
C THR A 728 41.55 -37.41 -29.50
N HIS A 729 41.84 -38.51 -30.21
CA HIS A 729 43.01 -38.57 -31.10
C HIS A 729 42.94 -37.55 -32.23
N ALA A 730 41.76 -37.34 -32.82
CA ALA A 730 41.60 -36.31 -33.84
C ALA A 730 41.88 -34.91 -33.27
N GLN A 731 41.40 -34.60 -32.06
CA GLN A 731 41.68 -33.33 -31.37
C GLN A 731 43.18 -33.15 -31.11
N GLN A 732 43.86 -34.20 -30.66
CA GLN A 732 45.30 -34.20 -30.45
C GLN A 732 46.07 -33.93 -31.74
N GLN A 733 45.70 -34.57 -32.85
CA GLN A 733 46.31 -34.33 -34.16
C GLN A 733 46.10 -32.90 -34.66
N GLN A 734 44.91 -32.33 -34.41
CA GLN A 734 44.60 -30.95 -34.76
C GLN A 734 45.43 -29.95 -33.94
N LEU A 735 45.64 -30.23 -32.65
CA LEU A 735 46.50 -29.43 -31.78
C LEU A 735 47.95 -29.39 -32.29
N LEU A 736 48.48 -30.55 -32.70
CA LEU A 736 49.83 -30.70 -33.25
C LEU A 736 50.03 -29.95 -34.58
N GLN A 737 48.96 -29.82 -35.39
CA GLN A 737 49.03 -29.18 -36.71
C GLN A 737 48.81 -27.66 -36.68
N THR A 738 47.98 -27.16 -35.76
CA THR A 738 47.53 -25.76 -35.78
C THR A 738 48.10 -24.89 -34.65
N GLY A 739 48.69 -25.51 -33.61
CA GLY A 739 49.20 -24.81 -32.43
C GLY A 739 48.13 -24.08 -31.60
N ARG A 740 46.84 -24.17 -31.98
CA ARG A 740 45.70 -23.62 -31.25
C ARG A 740 45.04 -24.74 -30.46
N GLY A 741 45.23 -24.74 -29.15
CA GLY A 741 44.53 -25.62 -28.22
C GLY A 741 43.30 -24.96 -27.61
N GLU A 742 42.27 -25.76 -27.36
CA GLU A 742 41.20 -25.39 -26.45
C GLU A 742 41.73 -25.36 -24.99
N LEU A 743 41.02 -24.70 -24.09
CA LEU A 743 41.42 -24.50 -22.68
C LEU A 743 41.67 -25.80 -21.89
N GLU A 744 41.10 -26.92 -22.33
CA GLU A 744 41.35 -28.25 -21.77
C GLU A 744 42.19 -29.06 -22.77
N GLY A 745 43.42 -29.41 -22.36
CA GLY A 745 44.30 -30.23 -23.18
C GLY A 745 43.71 -31.64 -23.41
N PRO A 746 44.04 -32.31 -24.53
CA PRO A 746 43.51 -33.64 -24.87
C PRO A 746 43.82 -34.70 -23.80
N GLY A 747 44.83 -34.48 -22.95
CA GLY A 747 45.16 -35.34 -21.82
C GLY A 747 44.03 -35.52 -20.80
N PHE A 748 43.23 -34.49 -20.51
CA PHE A 748 42.09 -34.61 -19.59
C PHE A 748 41.02 -35.58 -20.14
N LEU A 749 40.76 -35.52 -21.45
CA LEU A 749 39.79 -36.41 -22.11
C LEU A 749 40.25 -37.87 -22.11
N PHE A 750 41.55 -38.14 -22.26
CA PHE A 750 42.08 -39.50 -22.17
C PHE A 750 41.90 -40.11 -20.78
N VAL A 751 42.14 -39.33 -19.71
CA VAL A 751 41.91 -39.77 -18.33
C VAL A 751 40.42 -39.97 -18.05
N GLU A 752 39.55 -39.09 -18.55
CA GLU A 752 38.09 -39.27 -18.46
C GLU A 752 37.60 -40.53 -19.18
N ILE A 753 38.09 -40.81 -20.38
CA ILE A 753 37.77 -42.05 -21.10
C ILE A 753 38.21 -43.26 -20.25
N LEU A 754 39.42 -43.24 -19.68
CA LEU A 754 39.90 -44.31 -18.79
C LEU A 754 38.96 -44.52 -17.59
N ASN A 755 38.49 -43.45 -16.95
CA ASN A 755 37.53 -43.52 -15.86
C ASN A 755 36.21 -44.19 -16.28
N HIS A 756 35.70 -43.91 -17.48
CA HIS A 756 34.51 -44.58 -18.00
C HIS A 756 34.76 -46.06 -18.32
N TYR A 757 35.95 -46.43 -18.83
CA TYR A 757 36.34 -47.83 -19.01
C TYR A 757 36.41 -48.58 -17.66
N LEU A 758 36.97 -47.94 -16.63
CA LEU A 758 37.02 -48.48 -15.26
C LEU A 758 35.61 -48.67 -14.69
N TYR A 759 34.75 -47.68 -14.81
CA TYR A 759 33.36 -47.73 -14.35
C TYR A 759 32.56 -48.90 -14.93
N TYR A 760 32.61 -49.09 -16.26
CA TYR A 760 31.89 -50.19 -16.89
C TYR A 760 32.53 -51.56 -16.62
N TYR A 761 33.84 -51.61 -16.40
CA TYR A 761 34.53 -52.82 -15.99
C TYR A 761 34.11 -53.25 -14.56
N GLU A 762 34.04 -52.31 -13.61
CA GLU A 762 33.57 -52.57 -12.24
C GLU A 762 32.12 -53.08 -12.21
N ARG A 763 31.30 -52.66 -13.19
CA ARG A 763 29.89 -53.07 -13.32
C ARG A 763 29.68 -54.38 -14.08
N GLY A 764 30.75 -55.08 -14.49
CA GLY A 764 30.67 -56.41 -15.08
C GLY A 764 30.28 -56.44 -16.57
N VAL A 765 30.49 -55.37 -17.32
CA VAL A 765 30.20 -55.35 -18.78
C VAL A 765 31.13 -56.30 -19.53
N ALA A 766 30.60 -57.44 -19.99
CA ALA A 766 31.38 -58.50 -20.66
C ALA A 766 32.17 -58.05 -21.91
N ALA A 767 31.74 -56.96 -22.56
CA ALA A 767 32.43 -56.40 -23.73
C ALA A 767 33.74 -55.66 -23.38
N ILE A 768 33.95 -55.28 -22.11
CA ILE A 768 35.17 -54.59 -21.66
C ILE A 768 36.06 -55.60 -20.94
N THR A 769 37.08 -56.07 -21.65
CA THR A 769 38.06 -57.04 -21.14
C THR A 769 39.20 -56.34 -20.40
N LEU A 770 39.82 -57.04 -19.44
CA LEU A 770 41.01 -56.55 -18.72
C LEU A 770 42.18 -56.17 -19.67
N SER A 771 42.31 -56.83 -20.82
CA SER A 771 43.29 -56.46 -21.86
C SER A 771 42.98 -55.10 -22.52
N ALA A 772 41.71 -54.74 -22.68
CA ALA A 772 41.30 -53.45 -23.21
C ALA A 772 41.58 -52.33 -22.19
N LEU A 773 41.39 -52.61 -20.90
CA LEU A 773 41.74 -51.71 -19.81
C LEU A 773 43.26 -51.47 -19.74
N GLN A 774 44.07 -52.54 -19.84
CA GLN A 774 45.53 -52.43 -19.86
C GLN A 774 46.01 -51.58 -21.04
N ASN A 775 45.49 -51.83 -22.25
CA ASN A 775 45.83 -51.03 -23.43
C ASN A 775 45.47 -49.54 -23.25
N MET A 776 44.36 -49.24 -22.57
CA MET A 776 43.96 -47.86 -22.27
C MET A 776 44.86 -47.19 -21.23
N VAL A 777 45.26 -47.90 -20.18
CA VAL A 777 46.22 -47.40 -19.17
C VAL A 777 47.58 -47.10 -19.83
N ASP A 778 48.09 -48.02 -20.65
CA ASP A 778 49.36 -47.86 -21.34
C ASP A 778 49.31 -46.68 -22.33
N LEU A 779 48.18 -46.51 -23.03
CA LEU A 779 47.95 -45.38 -23.94
C LEU A 779 47.92 -44.05 -23.19
N VAL A 780 47.16 -43.95 -22.09
CA VAL A 780 47.07 -42.72 -21.28
C VAL A 780 48.43 -42.37 -20.67
N ALA A 781 49.18 -43.35 -20.18
CA ALA A 781 50.55 -43.16 -19.66
C ALA A 781 51.52 -42.65 -20.74
N SER A 782 51.44 -43.21 -21.96
CA SER A 782 52.22 -42.75 -23.10
C SER A 782 51.90 -41.29 -23.45
N GLU A 783 50.63 -40.91 -23.51
CA GLU A 783 50.21 -39.56 -23.87
C GLU A 783 50.54 -38.51 -22.79
N LEU A 784 50.41 -38.88 -21.51
CA LEU A 784 50.79 -38.03 -20.37
C LEU A 784 52.30 -37.83 -20.24
N SER A 785 53.11 -38.67 -20.89
CA SER A 785 54.57 -38.55 -20.91
C SER A 785 55.09 -37.44 -21.85
N SER A 786 54.23 -36.87 -22.69
CA SER A 786 54.52 -35.75 -23.58
C SER A 786 54.81 -34.46 -22.80
N GLU A 787 55.78 -33.64 -23.26
CA GLU A 787 56.25 -32.43 -22.54
C GLU A 787 55.12 -31.44 -22.21
N ALA A 788 54.17 -31.23 -23.13
CA ALA A 788 53.03 -30.33 -22.92
C ALA A 788 52.04 -30.80 -21.83
N CYS A 789 52.01 -32.11 -21.52
CA CYS A 789 51.13 -32.67 -20.47
C CYS A 789 51.82 -32.74 -19.10
N LYS A 790 53.15 -32.66 -19.06
CA LYS A 790 53.95 -32.62 -17.82
C LYS A 790 53.90 -31.25 -17.14
N GLU A 791 53.68 -30.19 -17.90
CA GLU A 791 53.58 -28.81 -17.38
C GLU A 791 52.28 -28.54 -16.59
N SER A 792 51.24 -29.37 -16.75
CA SER A 792 49.95 -29.22 -16.06
C SER A 792 49.89 -30.03 -14.77
N GLU A 793 50.12 -29.38 -13.62
CA GLU A 793 50.07 -30.00 -12.28
C GLU A 793 48.69 -30.61 -11.95
N THR A 794 47.62 -29.98 -12.44
CA THR A 794 46.23 -30.43 -12.23
C THR A 794 45.92 -31.74 -12.95
N LEU A 795 46.40 -31.92 -14.18
CA LEU A 795 46.22 -33.15 -14.96
C LEU A 795 46.98 -34.33 -14.35
N GLN A 796 48.22 -34.10 -13.92
CA GLN A 796 49.05 -35.13 -13.28
C GLN A 796 48.42 -35.59 -11.96
N THR A 797 47.90 -34.65 -11.17
CA THR A 797 47.16 -34.96 -9.94
C THR A 797 45.87 -35.75 -10.23
N PHE A 798 45.12 -35.39 -11.28
CA PHE A 798 43.90 -36.09 -11.68
C PHE A 798 44.17 -37.55 -12.09
N TYR A 799 45.23 -37.78 -12.88
CA TYR A 799 45.65 -39.12 -13.25
C TYR A 799 46.20 -39.93 -12.06
N ALA A 800 47.01 -39.31 -11.19
CA ALA A 800 47.52 -39.95 -9.97
C ALA A 800 46.38 -40.43 -9.06
N ASN A 801 45.36 -39.60 -8.85
CA ASN A 801 44.16 -39.97 -8.08
C ASN A 801 43.41 -41.15 -8.70
N THR A 802 43.31 -41.20 -10.03
CA THR A 802 42.68 -42.30 -10.77
C THR A 802 43.47 -43.61 -10.55
N LEU A 803 44.80 -43.56 -10.66
CA LEU A 803 45.66 -44.71 -10.39
C LEU A 803 45.59 -45.16 -8.93
N ASP A 804 45.49 -44.23 -7.99
CA ASP A 804 45.33 -44.54 -6.57
C ASP A 804 43.98 -45.21 -6.27
N HIS A 805 42.89 -44.84 -6.96
CA HIS A 805 41.63 -45.58 -6.89
C HIS A 805 41.80 -47.04 -7.34
N VAL A 806 42.46 -47.25 -8.48
CA VAL A 806 42.73 -48.61 -8.99
C VAL A 806 43.61 -49.39 -8.02
N ARG A 807 44.66 -48.78 -7.43
CA ARG A 807 45.51 -49.42 -6.40
C ARG A 807 44.74 -49.78 -5.13
N ARG A 808 43.82 -48.92 -4.68
CA ARG A 808 42.95 -49.21 -3.52
C ARG A 808 41.99 -50.37 -3.82
N GLN A 809 41.41 -50.42 -5.01
CA GLN A 809 40.54 -51.53 -5.42
C GLN A 809 41.32 -52.85 -5.60
N GLN A 810 42.60 -52.79 -5.96
CA GLN A 810 43.50 -53.96 -5.97
C GLN A 810 43.81 -54.50 -4.56
N GLY A 811 43.75 -53.65 -3.51
CA GLY A 811 44.09 -54.01 -2.13
C GLY A 811 42.92 -54.26 -1.16
N GLY A 812 41.68 -53.91 -1.53
CA GLY A 812 40.47 -54.07 -0.70
C GLY A 812 39.56 -55.25 -1.12
N ASP A 813 38.27 -55.22 -0.74
CA ASP A 813 37.25 -56.24 -1.08
C ASP A 813 37.06 -56.49 -2.60
N GLY A 814 37.63 -55.63 -3.46
CA GLY A 814 37.68 -55.78 -4.92
C GLY A 814 38.90 -56.54 -5.47
N ALA A 815 39.72 -57.17 -4.62
CA ALA A 815 41.01 -57.77 -4.98
C ALA A 815 40.99 -58.76 -6.17
N GLY A 816 39.83 -59.34 -6.51
CA GLY A 816 39.67 -60.22 -7.68
C GLY A 816 39.50 -59.51 -9.03
N LEU A 817 38.96 -58.28 -9.06
CA LEU A 817 38.55 -57.60 -10.29
C LEU A 817 39.74 -57.03 -11.08
N TYR A 818 40.76 -56.50 -10.40
CA TYR A 818 41.90 -55.82 -11.03
C TYR A 818 43.23 -56.58 -10.94
N ALA A 819 43.21 -57.85 -10.51
CA ALA A 819 44.40 -58.66 -10.22
C ALA A 819 45.37 -58.85 -11.43
N GLY A 820 44.89 -58.65 -12.67
CA GLY A 820 45.69 -58.76 -13.88
C GLY A 820 46.26 -57.43 -14.42
N LEU A 821 45.91 -56.29 -13.82
CA LEU A 821 46.26 -54.98 -14.34
C LEU A 821 47.63 -54.50 -13.82
N ARG A 822 48.55 -54.18 -14.74
CA ARG A 822 49.89 -53.66 -14.42
C ARG A 822 49.89 -52.15 -14.53
N LEU A 823 49.92 -51.46 -13.39
CA LEU A 823 50.11 -50.00 -13.37
C LEU A 823 51.62 -49.73 -13.40
N GLY A 824 52.07 -48.92 -14.37
CA GLY A 824 53.46 -48.47 -14.45
C GLY A 824 53.88 -47.74 -13.16
N ALA A 825 55.11 -47.98 -12.71
CA ALA A 825 55.70 -47.22 -11.62
C ALA A 825 56.00 -45.80 -12.11
N HIS A 826 55.15 -44.84 -11.74
CA HIS A 826 55.41 -43.41 -11.86
C HIS A 826 55.65 -42.83 -10.48
#